data_AF-A0A0A6D6B6-F1
#
_entry.id   AF-A0A0A6D6B6-F1
#
_cell.length_a   1.000
_cell.length_b   1.000
_cell.length_c   1.000
_cell.angle_alpha   90.00
_cell.angle_beta   90.00
_cell.angle_gamma   90.00
#
_symmetry.space_group_name_H-M   'P 1'
#
loop_
_entity.id
_entity.type
_entity.pdbx_description
1 polymer ?
#
loop_
_entity_poly.entity_id
_entity_poly.type
_entity_poly.pdbx_seq_one_letter_code
_entity_poly.pdbx_strand_id
1 'polypeptide(L)'
;MPKHKNKTAQPDPDSPRSAISKYLFPITIGVLLAAVAGIGWFLFSPAPTPVKPAPVSAPVAPAAKPQPVVASKPATMVDEQQCQGCHTEQVKDWQGSHHQLAMQPANAETMLGDFNNVTFKAESETTRFSRKGDEFWVNTPGIDGKNADFKVAYTFGIAPLQQYLIEVGEGRLQALGVAWDTEKNRWFHLYPGQGVNFKNPLHWSKPSQNANFMCVECHTTGFKRNFDAASNTFNSQWNSLGVGCQACHGPASNHLEWTQKKTDLIHQGFDVDLKDKNATVEIETCARCHARRAPLGDGYTVGKRLMEDYLPSTLTRELYALDGKIKDEVFEHGSFLQSKMFDKGVRCSNCHNPHSNELKAPGNAVCLQCHNTAGKTSVEGVDGKGLQAKNYDSIEHTRHTMGQPGSQCVDCHMPGKFYMGNDFRHDHSFSIPNPERAQKLGTSDACLTCHQGKAGDKVTAQFKLWSASTAPLAPRYDESLWLIRNGQPGAADALYEQLQRSNLPAIQRATLLAELPLYPSEQALKLATQDLKNPAPQVRESAARVISAFLPPPERAPLLAPLLGDPVKAVRIVAARDLLSVARNNGLGAAQANWDAAIAEYEAVQKSLLERAEANLNLAMLYQASGRGSEVEALLRSALKRDPDFYPALVTLVQWLEANGRGQEAQKLLEDSLKEHPDAALLQHTKGLSLIRAGKAGEAMSPLKKAAQLEPQNAQYGYVLAVALHESGKVDEACVVLEGLLKAQPANRNARLSLIQWYLDSGQEPKAQVLLQGWKKMNMGDPALK
;
A
#
# COMPACT_ATOMS: atom_id res chain seq x y z
N MET A 1 -12.34 67.02 -69.46
CA MET A 1 -12.22 66.63 -70.89
C MET A 1 -11.33 65.40 -70.99
N PRO A 2 -11.51 64.46 -71.94
CA PRO A 2 -12.74 63.78 -72.33
C PRO A 2 -12.59 62.23 -72.42
N LYS A 3 -13.76 61.59 -72.51
CA LYS A 3 -14.15 60.24 -72.94
C LYS A 3 -13.16 59.43 -73.80
N HIS A 4 -13.12 58.11 -73.58
CA HIS A 4 -13.07 57.13 -74.69
C HIS A 4 -13.91 55.87 -74.42
N LYS A 5 -14.54 55.41 -75.51
CA LYS A 5 -15.54 54.35 -75.65
C LYS A 5 -14.92 53.01 -76.06
N ASN A 6 -15.70 51.95 -75.79
CA ASN A 6 -15.88 50.70 -76.57
C ASN A 6 -14.70 49.73 -76.72
N LYS A 7 -14.92 48.44 -76.42
CA LYS A 7 -15.56 47.46 -77.31
C LYS A 7 -15.77 46.12 -76.59
N THR A 8 -16.96 45.58 -76.74
CA THR A 8 -17.34 44.19 -76.45
C THR A 8 -16.78 43.25 -77.52
N ALA A 9 -16.19 42.13 -77.10
CA ALA A 9 -15.87 40.97 -77.93
C ALA A 9 -16.64 39.76 -77.42
N GLN A 10 -17.34 39.05 -78.31
CA GLN A 10 -17.89 37.71 -78.06
C GLN A 10 -16.86 36.65 -78.51
N PRO A 11 -16.66 35.59 -77.71
CA PRO A 11 -16.23 34.27 -78.18
C PRO A 11 -17.28 33.20 -77.79
N ASP A 12 -17.92 32.55 -78.77
CA ASP A 12 -17.60 31.24 -79.39
C ASP A 12 -18.27 30.05 -78.65
N PRO A 13 -19.25 29.31 -79.26
CA PRO A 13 -20.14 28.40 -78.53
C PRO A 13 -19.58 27.00 -78.20
N ASP A 14 -18.37 26.63 -78.62
CA ASP A 14 -17.87 25.26 -78.47
C ASP A 14 -16.52 25.17 -77.76
N SER A 15 -16.52 25.43 -76.45
CA SER A 15 -15.41 25.08 -75.54
C SER A 15 -15.92 24.30 -74.32
N PRO A 16 -15.30 23.15 -73.97
CA PRO A 16 -15.79 22.28 -72.90
C PRO A 16 -15.62 22.94 -71.51
N ARG A 17 -16.69 22.94 -70.71
CA ARG A 17 -16.71 23.52 -69.36
C ARG A 17 -15.74 22.80 -68.42
N SER A 18 -14.84 23.56 -67.80
CA SER A 18 -13.89 23.08 -66.78
C SER A 18 -14.60 22.53 -65.54
N ALA A 19 -14.06 21.44 -65.00
CA ALA A 19 -14.59 20.66 -63.87
C ALA A 19 -14.61 21.39 -62.51
N ILE A 20 -14.23 22.67 -62.47
CA ILE A 20 -14.11 23.45 -61.22
C ILE A 20 -15.47 24.05 -60.78
N SER A 21 -16.48 24.17 -61.66
CA SER A 21 -17.78 24.77 -61.30
C SER A 21 -18.83 23.80 -60.76
N LYS A 22 -18.58 22.47 -60.75
CA LYS A 22 -19.55 21.47 -60.25
C LYS A 22 -19.56 21.29 -58.73
N TYR A 23 -18.50 21.72 -58.03
CA TYR A 23 -18.36 21.46 -56.58
C TYR A 23 -18.36 22.71 -55.69
N LEU A 24 -18.08 23.90 -56.24
CA LEU A 24 -18.05 25.14 -55.44
C LEU A 24 -19.44 25.59 -54.98
N PHE A 25 -20.49 25.39 -55.79
CA PHE A 25 -21.85 25.81 -55.46
C PHE A 25 -22.55 24.95 -54.37
N PRO A 26 -22.44 23.60 -54.35
CA PRO A 26 -23.00 22.80 -53.25
C PRO A 26 -22.22 22.95 -51.93
N ILE A 27 -20.91 23.24 -51.99
CA ILE A 27 -20.08 23.45 -50.79
C ILE A 27 -20.45 24.77 -50.11
N THR A 28 -20.68 25.87 -50.85
CA THR A 28 -21.07 27.16 -50.25
C THR A 28 -22.48 27.12 -49.64
N ILE A 29 -23.41 26.37 -50.23
CA ILE A 29 -24.75 26.14 -49.65
C ILE A 29 -24.66 25.29 -48.37
N GLY A 30 -23.83 24.25 -48.36
CA GLY A 30 -23.61 23.41 -47.16
C GLY A 30 -23.01 24.17 -45.98
N VAL A 31 -22.05 25.07 -46.24
CA VAL A 31 -21.45 25.92 -45.19
C VAL A 31 -22.44 26.95 -44.65
N LEU A 32 -23.28 27.55 -45.51
CA LEU A 32 -24.34 28.49 -45.09
C LEU A 32 -25.44 27.81 -44.26
N LEU A 33 -25.84 26.58 -44.61
CA LEU A 33 -26.81 25.81 -43.84
C LEU A 33 -26.25 25.36 -42.47
N ALA A 34 -24.96 25.00 -42.39
CA ALA A 34 -24.31 24.68 -41.13
C ALA A 34 -24.18 25.91 -40.21
N ALA A 35 -23.90 27.10 -40.76
CA ALA A 35 -23.83 28.34 -39.99
C ALA A 35 -25.20 28.76 -39.44
N VAL A 36 -26.26 28.65 -40.23
CA VAL A 36 -27.64 28.95 -39.79
C VAL A 36 -28.13 27.94 -38.74
N ALA A 37 -27.79 26.66 -38.88
CA ALA A 37 -28.10 25.63 -37.88
C ALA A 37 -27.33 25.83 -36.56
N GLY A 38 -26.06 26.25 -36.63
CA GLY A 38 -25.26 26.59 -35.44
C GLY A 38 -25.78 27.81 -34.69
N ILE A 39 -26.24 28.85 -35.41
CA ILE A 39 -26.86 30.04 -34.81
C ILE A 39 -28.23 29.70 -34.21
N GLY A 40 -29.03 28.85 -34.87
CA GLY A 40 -30.28 28.35 -34.31
C GLY A 40 -30.07 27.53 -33.03
N TRP A 41 -29.05 26.66 -32.99
CA TRP A 41 -28.72 25.89 -31.79
C TRP A 41 -28.26 26.81 -30.65
N PHE A 42 -27.49 27.87 -30.92
CA PHE A 42 -27.04 28.81 -29.89
C PHE A 42 -28.17 29.70 -29.34
N LEU A 43 -29.12 30.12 -30.17
CA LEU A 43 -30.23 31.00 -29.78
C LEU A 43 -31.42 30.26 -29.13
N PHE A 44 -31.58 28.96 -29.40
CA PHE A 44 -32.67 28.14 -28.85
C PHE A 44 -32.20 27.06 -27.86
N SER A 45 -30.91 27.03 -27.49
CA SER A 45 -30.45 26.22 -26.37
C SER A 45 -30.98 26.84 -25.07
N PRO A 46 -31.74 26.11 -24.24
CA PRO A 46 -32.12 26.60 -22.93
C PRO A 46 -30.85 26.90 -22.13
N ALA A 47 -30.84 28.02 -21.40
CA ALA A 47 -29.75 28.37 -20.49
C ALA A 47 -29.41 27.13 -19.63
N PRO A 48 -28.12 26.84 -19.38
CA PRO A 48 -27.75 25.75 -18.51
C PRO A 48 -28.44 25.99 -17.18
N THR A 49 -29.41 25.13 -16.86
CA THR A 49 -29.98 25.08 -15.53
C THR A 49 -28.79 24.86 -14.61
N PRO A 50 -28.68 25.61 -13.48
CA PRO A 50 -27.62 25.33 -12.53
C PRO A 50 -27.71 23.86 -12.20
N VAL A 51 -26.69 23.11 -12.61
CA VAL A 51 -26.59 21.69 -12.32
C VAL A 51 -26.46 21.65 -10.81
N LYS A 52 -27.59 21.43 -10.12
CA LYS A 52 -27.56 20.93 -8.75
C LYS A 52 -26.61 19.75 -8.80
N PRO A 53 -25.50 19.75 -8.05
CA PRO A 53 -24.61 18.61 -8.03
C PRO A 53 -25.48 17.39 -7.74
N ALA A 54 -25.50 16.45 -8.70
CA ALA A 54 -26.09 15.16 -8.43
C ALA A 54 -25.35 14.63 -7.18
N PRO A 55 -26.06 14.22 -6.12
CA PRO A 55 -25.40 13.59 -5.00
C PRO A 55 -24.64 12.40 -5.58
N VAL A 56 -23.32 12.41 -5.45
CA VAL A 56 -22.49 11.23 -5.68
C VAL A 56 -22.81 10.30 -4.53
N SER A 57 -23.94 9.60 -4.64
CA SER A 57 -24.19 8.42 -3.87
C SER A 57 -23.29 7.33 -4.44
N ALA A 58 -22.05 7.23 -3.94
CA ALA A 58 -21.72 5.92 -3.42
C ALA A 58 -22.86 5.59 -2.45
N PRO A 59 -23.48 4.40 -2.46
CA PRO A 59 -24.33 4.02 -1.36
C PRO A 59 -23.44 3.97 -0.12
N VAL A 60 -23.32 5.11 0.57
CA VAL A 60 -23.27 5.11 2.02
C VAL A 60 -24.59 4.47 2.38
N ALA A 61 -24.55 3.17 2.68
CA ALA A 61 -25.62 2.61 3.47
C ALA A 61 -25.73 3.55 4.69
N PRO A 62 -26.86 4.25 4.88
CA PRO A 62 -27.13 4.83 6.18
C PRO A 62 -26.91 3.69 7.18
N ALA A 63 -26.25 3.94 8.31
CA ALA A 63 -26.23 2.97 9.39
C ALA A 63 -27.66 2.47 9.54
N ALA A 64 -27.88 1.18 9.21
CA ALA A 64 -29.23 0.64 9.18
C ALA A 64 -29.84 0.97 10.54
N LYS A 65 -31.02 1.60 10.56
CA LYS A 65 -31.76 1.75 11.81
C LYS A 65 -31.79 0.37 12.44
N PRO A 66 -31.28 0.19 13.67
CA PRO A 66 -31.21 -1.13 14.27
C PRO A 66 -32.64 -1.69 14.23
N GLN A 67 -32.82 -2.74 13.44
CA GLN A 67 -34.01 -3.56 13.62
C GLN A 67 -33.99 -4.01 15.08
N PRO A 68 -35.13 -4.06 15.78
CA PRO A 68 -35.15 -4.57 17.14
C PRO A 68 -34.82 -6.05 17.08
N VAL A 69 -33.53 -6.36 17.22
CA VAL A 69 -33.02 -7.73 17.27
C VAL A 69 -33.07 -8.16 18.71
N VAL A 70 -33.64 -9.34 18.95
CA VAL A 70 -33.40 -10.05 20.20
C VAL A 70 -31.89 -10.22 20.31
N ALA A 71 -31.26 -9.62 21.33
CA ALA A 71 -29.83 -9.72 21.54
C ALA A 71 -29.45 -11.19 21.69
N SER A 72 -28.88 -11.78 20.63
CA SER A 72 -28.32 -13.13 20.70
C SER A 72 -27.07 -13.11 21.56
N LYS A 73 -26.80 -14.24 22.23
CA LYS A 73 -25.52 -14.42 22.93
C LYS A 73 -24.37 -14.26 21.92
N PRO A 74 -23.20 -13.76 22.33
CA PRO A 74 -22.02 -13.72 21.46
C PRO A 74 -21.74 -15.09 20.85
N ALA A 75 -21.60 -15.15 19.53
CA ALA A 75 -21.34 -16.40 18.83
C ALA A 75 -19.94 -16.94 19.18
N THR A 76 -19.80 -18.27 19.22
CA THR A 76 -18.54 -18.97 19.48
C THR A 76 -18.16 -19.84 18.30
N MET A 77 -16.86 -20.09 18.15
CA MET A 77 -16.36 -21.01 17.13
C MET A 77 -16.86 -22.43 17.43
N VAL A 78 -17.13 -23.19 16.37
CA VAL A 78 -17.52 -24.60 16.44
C VAL A 78 -16.56 -25.47 15.61
N ASP A 79 -16.69 -26.78 15.71
CA ASP A 79 -15.96 -27.70 14.83
C ASP A 79 -16.42 -27.50 13.36
N GLU A 80 -15.46 -27.29 12.44
CA GLU A 80 -15.70 -27.09 11.01
C GLU A 80 -16.44 -28.30 10.38
N GLN A 81 -16.29 -29.51 10.94
CA GLN A 81 -16.98 -30.72 10.45
C GLN A 81 -18.50 -30.61 10.55
N GLN A 82 -19.03 -29.76 11.44
CA GLN A 82 -20.47 -29.56 11.58
C GLN A 82 -21.10 -28.93 10.32
N CYS A 83 -20.30 -28.26 9.49
CA CYS A 83 -20.77 -27.67 8.23
C CYS A 83 -21.07 -28.75 7.17
N GLN A 84 -20.39 -29.90 7.21
CA GLN A 84 -20.44 -30.93 6.16
C GLN A 84 -21.83 -31.54 5.97
N GLY A 85 -22.62 -31.68 7.05
CA GLY A 85 -23.96 -32.28 6.97
C GLY A 85 -24.96 -31.48 6.14
N CYS A 86 -24.77 -30.17 6.01
CA CYS A 86 -25.67 -29.26 5.29
C CYS A 86 -25.05 -28.63 4.04
N HIS A 87 -23.72 -28.55 3.96
CA HIS A 87 -22.97 -27.83 2.92
C HIS A 87 -22.00 -28.74 2.15
N THR A 88 -22.48 -29.91 1.72
CA THR A 88 -21.67 -30.96 1.08
C THR A 88 -20.87 -30.45 -0.12
N GLU A 89 -21.48 -29.67 -1.01
CA GLU A 89 -20.79 -29.15 -2.21
C GLU A 89 -19.71 -28.13 -1.86
N GLN A 90 -19.97 -27.21 -0.93
CA GLN A 90 -18.97 -26.23 -0.50
C GLN A 90 -17.80 -26.90 0.22
N VAL A 91 -18.08 -27.92 1.03
CA VAL A 91 -17.04 -28.71 1.71
C VAL A 91 -16.21 -29.49 0.69
N LYS A 92 -16.85 -30.06 -0.33
CA LYS A 92 -16.14 -30.76 -1.40
C LYS A 92 -15.19 -29.83 -2.17
N ASP A 93 -15.63 -28.61 -2.48
CA ASP A 93 -14.76 -27.60 -3.11
C ASP A 93 -13.63 -27.16 -2.19
N TRP A 94 -13.90 -26.98 -0.89
CA TRP A 94 -12.92 -26.54 0.10
C TRP A 94 -11.86 -27.60 0.41
N GLN A 95 -12.23 -28.88 0.43
CA GLN A 95 -11.30 -29.98 0.67
C GLN A 95 -10.24 -30.06 -0.45
N GLY A 96 -8.96 -30.02 -0.07
CA GLY A 96 -7.83 -29.99 -1.00
C GLY A 96 -7.48 -28.59 -1.52
N SER A 97 -8.27 -27.56 -1.20
CA SER A 97 -7.95 -26.18 -1.58
C SER A 97 -6.70 -25.67 -0.86
N HIS A 98 -6.06 -24.65 -1.43
CA HIS A 98 -4.92 -24.00 -0.80
C HIS A 98 -5.31 -23.33 0.53
N HIS A 99 -6.56 -22.88 0.67
CA HIS A 99 -7.10 -22.39 1.95
C HIS A 99 -7.09 -23.47 3.03
N GLN A 100 -7.64 -24.65 2.75
CA GLN A 100 -7.68 -25.76 3.69
C GLN A 100 -6.28 -26.26 4.07
N LEU A 101 -5.36 -26.26 3.10
CA LEU A 101 -4.00 -26.77 3.24
C LEU A 101 -2.98 -25.68 3.64
N ALA A 102 -3.43 -24.46 3.96
CA ALA A 102 -2.56 -23.31 4.24
C ALA A 102 -1.58 -23.56 5.41
N MET A 103 -1.99 -24.39 6.37
CA MET A 103 -1.17 -24.87 7.49
C MET A 103 -1.60 -26.27 7.89
N GLN A 104 -0.63 -27.17 8.06
CA GLN A 104 -0.91 -28.55 8.48
C GLN A 104 0.12 -29.01 9.52
N PRO A 105 -0.21 -29.96 10.42
CA PRO A 105 0.78 -30.54 11.31
C PRO A 105 1.85 -31.26 10.48
N ALA A 106 3.11 -31.21 10.92
CA ALA A 106 4.17 -31.96 10.26
C ALA A 106 4.06 -33.46 10.56
N ASN A 107 3.72 -34.27 9.55
CA ASN A 107 3.64 -35.73 9.63
C ASN A 107 3.97 -36.39 8.28
N ALA A 108 3.88 -37.72 8.20
CA ALA A 108 4.24 -38.47 7.00
C ALA A 108 3.35 -38.13 5.78
N GLU A 109 2.11 -37.70 6.02
CA GLU A 109 1.12 -37.38 4.99
C GLU A 109 1.25 -35.96 4.45
N THR A 110 1.68 -35.00 5.28
CA THR A 110 1.71 -33.56 4.94
C THR A 110 3.07 -33.05 4.50
N MET A 111 4.15 -33.78 4.84
CA MET A 111 5.53 -33.37 4.56
C MET A 111 5.93 -33.78 3.14
N LEU A 112 5.94 -32.80 2.23
CA LEU A 112 6.31 -33.00 0.82
C LEU A 112 7.82 -32.96 0.58
N GLY A 113 8.57 -32.29 1.45
CA GLY A 113 10.02 -32.12 1.33
C GLY A 113 10.82 -33.38 1.61
N ASP A 114 12.02 -33.45 1.02
CA ASP A 114 12.94 -34.56 1.28
C ASP A 114 13.68 -34.37 2.62
N PHE A 115 13.32 -35.19 3.61
CA PHE A 115 13.96 -35.26 4.94
C PHE A 115 14.79 -36.54 5.12
N ASN A 116 15.22 -37.19 4.03
CA ASN A 116 16.04 -38.41 4.07
C ASN A 116 17.52 -38.10 4.31
N ASN A 117 17.80 -37.33 5.35
CA ASN A 117 19.13 -36.96 5.78
C ASN A 117 19.93 -36.13 4.76
N VAL A 118 19.23 -35.24 4.04
CA VAL A 118 19.82 -34.41 2.98
C VAL A 118 20.38 -33.11 3.51
N THR A 119 21.41 -32.59 2.83
CA THR A 119 22.05 -31.31 3.18
C THR A 119 21.88 -30.31 2.04
N PHE A 120 21.31 -29.16 2.36
CA PHE A 120 21.21 -28.00 1.48
C PHE A 120 22.27 -26.96 1.87
N LYS A 121 23.08 -26.54 0.89
CA LYS A 121 24.10 -25.51 1.06
C LYS A 121 23.63 -24.23 0.38
N ALA A 122 23.30 -23.22 1.18
CA ALA A 122 23.06 -21.86 0.68
C ALA A 122 24.40 -21.11 0.51
N GLU A 123 24.33 -19.83 0.16
CA GLU A 123 25.51 -18.97 -0.02
C GLU A 123 26.31 -18.78 1.28
N SER A 124 25.61 -18.65 2.40
CA SER A 124 26.14 -18.27 3.71
C SER A 124 26.08 -19.40 4.75
N GLU A 125 25.07 -20.26 4.65
CA GLU A 125 24.72 -21.23 5.70
C GLU A 125 24.35 -22.60 5.12
N THR A 126 24.51 -23.63 5.94
CA THR A 126 24.18 -25.01 5.57
C THR A 126 23.06 -25.51 6.46
N THR A 127 22.03 -26.07 5.85
CA THR A 127 20.87 -26.66 6.54
C THR A 127 20.77 -28.14 6.20
N ARG A 128 20.59 -28.99 7.21
CA ARG A 128 20.38 -30.44 7.03
C ARG A 128 18.97 -30.82 7.47
N PHE A 129 18.29 -31.60 6.64
CA PHE A 129 16.93 -32.07 6.85
C PHE A 129 16.96 -33.57 7.16
N SER A 130 16.34 -33.98 8.25
CA SER A 130 16.38 -35.37 8.73
C SER A 130 15.08 -35.80 9.39
N ARG A 131 14.83 -37.11 9.42
CA ARG A 131 13.75 -37.71 10.22
C ARG A 131 14.31 -38.42 11.44
N LYS A 132 13.58 -38.37 12.56
CA LYS A 132 13.83 -39.16 13.78
C LYS A 132 12.52 -39.86 14.17
N GLY A 133 12.35 -41.12 13.75
CA GLY A 133 11.04 -41.78 13.82
C GLY A 133 10.03 -41.05 12.92
N ASP A 134 8.86 -40.71 13.47
CA ASP A 134 7.80 -39.96 12.79
C ASP A 134 8.01 -38.44 12.82
N GLU A 135 9.06 -37.95 13.48
CA GLU A 135 9.34 -36.54 13.62
C GLU A 135 10.31 -36.01 12.55
N PHE A 136 10.12 -34.74 12.19
CA PHE A 136 10.89 -34.02 11.19
C PHE A 136 11.77 -32.97 11.85
N TRP A 137 13.05 -32.97 11.49
CA TRP A 137 14.08 -32.19 12.17
C TRP A 137 14.96 -31.44 11.15
N VAL A 138 15.32 -30.22 11.52
CA VAL A 138 16.20 -29.34 10.76
C VAL A 138 17.41 -28.99 11.62
N ASN A 139 18.61 -29.22 11.10
CA ASN A 139 19.86 -28.75 11.68
C ASN A 139 20.35 -27.53 10.91
N THR A 140 20.39 -26.36 11.53
CA THR A 140 20.71 -25.07 10.88
C THR A 140 21.26 -24.06 11.90
N PRO A 141 22.02 -23.03 11.49
CA PRO A 141 22.46 -21.97 12.40
C PRO A 141 21.31 -21.29 13.14
N GLY A 142 21.40 -21.24 14.46
CA GLY A 142 20.48 -20.51 15.33
C GLY A 142 20.81 -19.03 15.43
N ILE A 143 20.20 -18.35 16.41
CA ILE A 143 20.41 -16.92 16.67
C ILE A 143 21.86 -16.58 17.06
N ASP A 144 22.62 -17.54 17.60
CA ASP A 144 24.03 -17.39 17.96
C ASP A 144 24.99 -17.78 16.81
N GLY A 145 24.45 -18.12 15.64
CA GLY A 145 25.21 -18.57 14.47
C GLY A 145 25.73 -20.00 14.54
N LYS A 146 25.38 -20.78 15.57
CA LYS A 146 25.78 -22.19 15.69
C LYS A 146 24.65 -23.11 15.26
N ASN A 147 25.01 -24.23 14.63
CA ASN A 147 24.04 -25.24 14.25
C ASN A 147 23.39 -25.88 15.49
N ALA A 148 22.06 -25.98 15.47
CA ALA A 148 21.28 -26.74 16.43
C ALA A 148 20.16 -27.50 15.72
N ASP A 149 19.62 -28.53 16.38
CA ASP A 149 18.49 -29.31 15.90
C ASP A 149 17.17 -28.67 16.33
N PHE A 150 16.30 -28.38 15.37
CA PHE A 150 14.98 -27.83 15.58
C PHE A 150 13.92 -28.78 15.02
N LYS A 151 12.86 -29.02 15.81
CA LYS A 151 11.71 -29.82 15.37
C LYS A 151 10.82 -28.98 14.47
N VAL A 152 10.43 -29.54 13.33
CA VAL A 152 9.40 -28.97 12.47
C VAL A 152 8.04 -29.30 13.08
N ALA A 153 7.28 -28.28 13.43
CA ALA A 153 5.95 -28.43 14.03
C ALA A 153 4.85 -28.45 12.96
N TYR A 154 4.99 -27.60 11.94
CA TYR A 154 3.96 -27.42 10.90
C TYR A 154 4.58 -27.23 9.51
N THR A 155 3.79 -27.60 8.50
CA THR A 155 3.99 -27.17 7.12
C THR A 155 3.16 -25.92 6.84
N PHE A 156 3.66 -25.09 5.93
CA PHE A 156 3.02 -23.86 5.48
C PHE A 156 2.99 -23.79 3.97
N GLY A 157 1.78 -23.66 3.42
CA GLY A 157 1.56 -23.75 1.99
C GLY A 157 1.67 -25.19 1.43
N ILE A 158 1.26 -25.34 0.18
CA ILE A 158 1.20 -26.62 -0.54
C ILE A 158 1.79 -26.53 -1.95
N ALA A 159 1.52 -25.44 -2.67
CA ALA A 159 2.08 -25.19 -4.00
C ALA A 159 2.13 -23.67 -4.29
N PRO A 160 3.13 -23.20 -5.05
CA PRO A 160 4.23 -23.96 -5.66
C PRO A 160 5.40 -24.23 -4.69
N LEU A 161 5.26 -23.85 -3.42
CA LEU A 161 6.25 -24.12 -2.38
C LEU A 161 5.60 -24.53 -1.06
N GLN A 162 6.34 -25.31 -0.28
CA GLN A 162 6.04 -25.63 1.11
C GLN A 162 7.17 -25.09 2.00
N GLN A 163 6.81 -24.19 2.90
CA GLN A 163 7.68 -23.69 3.97
C GLN A 163 7.43 -24.47 5.26
N TYR A 164 8.35 -24.39 6.21
CA TYR A 164 8.31 -25.14 7.46
C TYR A 164 8.38 -24.22 8.67
N LEU A 165 7.52 -24.46 9.64
CA LEU A 165 7.54 -23.77 10.93
C LEU A 165 8.27 -24.64 11.96
N ILE A 166 9.31 -24.07 12.57
CA ILE A 166 10.08 -24.73 13.62
C ILE A 166 9.73 -24.15 14.98
N GLU A 167 9.61 -25.03 15.98
CA GLU A 167 9.37 -24.65 17.36
C GLU A 167 10.71 -24.41 18.07
N VAL A 168 10.85 -23.23 18.68
CA VAL A 168 12.09 -22.84 19.39
C VAL A 168 11.90 -22.71 20.91
N GLY A 169 10.81 -23.29 21.42
CA GLY A 169 10.40 -23.20 22.82
C GLY A 169 9.54 -21.96 23.13
N GLU A 170 8.99 -21.91 24.35
CA GLU A 170 8.15 -20.79 24.83
C GLU A 170 6.94 -20.48 23.93
N GLY A 171 6.46 -21.47 23.18
CA GLY A 171 5.37 -21.35 22.20
C GLY A 171 5.74 -20.57 20.91
N ARG A 172 7.02 -20.24 20.70
CA ARG A 172 7.48 -19.53 19.51
C ARG A 172 7.60 -20.48 18.32
N LEU A 173 6.96 -20.07 17.24
CA LEU A 173 7.09 -20.66 15.91
C LEU A 173 7.87 -19.70 15.01
N GLN A 174 8.90 -20.22 14.35
CA GLN A 174 9.72 -19.47 13.40
C GLN A 174 9.58 -20.06 11.99
N ALA A 175 9.41 -19.19 11.00
CA ALA A 175 9.34 -19.59 9.61
C ALA A 175 10.75 -19.79 9.03
N LEU A 176 11.05 -21.01 8.57
CA LEU A 176 12.37 -21.35 8.04
C LEU A 176 12.66 -20.60 6.73
N GLY A 177 13.89 -20.08 6.57
CA GLY A 177 14.32 -19.38 5.34
C GLY A 177 14.57 -20.27 4.12
N VAL A 178 14.48 -21.60 4.31
CA VAL A 178 14.64 -22.63 3.27
C VAL A 178 13.29 -23.32 3.08
N ALA A 179 12.84 -23.41 1.82
CA ALA A 179 11.56 -23.99 1.45
C ALA A 179 11.74 -25.12 0.43
N TRP A 180 10.71 -25.94 0.30
CA TRP A 180 10.61 -27.00 -0.70
C TRP A 180 9.82 -26.50 -1.91
N ASP A 181 10.43 -26.55 -3.09
CA ASP A 181 9.79 -26.29 -4.38
C ASP A 181 9.00 -27.56 -4.77
N THR A 182 7.66 -27.50 -4.69
CA THR A 182 6.81 -28.70 -4.86
C THR A 182 6.66 -29.11 -6.31
N GLU A 183 6.97 -28.21 -7.25
CA GLU A 183 6.94 -28.48 -8.69
C GLU A 183 8.25 -29.10 -9.17
N LYS A 184 9.39 -28.60 -8.68
CA LYS A 184 10.73 -29.07 -9.08
C LYS A 184 11.34 -30.09 -8.13
N ASN A 185 10.66 -30.39 -7.02
CA ASN A 185 11.11 -31.33 -5.99
C ASN A 185 12.53 -31.03 -5.50
N ARG A 186 12.77 -29.80 -5.02
CA ARG A 186 14.09 -29.38 -4.54
C ARG A 186 14.02 -28.36 -3.40
N TRP A 187 15.06 -28.37 -2.58
CA TRP A 187 15.30 -27.32 -1.58
C TRP A 187 15.82 -26.04 -2.23
N PHE A 188 15.34 -24.89 -1.76
CA PHE A 188 15.85 -23.58 -2.16
C PHE A 188 15.72 -22.55 -1.03
N HIS A 189 16.54 -21.50 -1.09
CA HIS A 189 16.52 -20.40 -0.14
C HIS A 189 15.55 -19.31 -0.62
N LEU A 190 14.73 -18.76 0.29
CA LEU A 190 13.73 -17.74 -0.03
C LEU A 190 14.33 -16.38 -0.41
N TYR A 191 15.57 -16.12 0.01
CA TYR A 191 16.31 -14.89 -0.28
C TYR A 191 17.60 -15.19 -1.07
N PRO A 192 17.51 -15.66 -2.33
CA PRO A 192 18.69 -15.97 -3.12
C PRO A 192 19.49 -14.69 -3.44
N GLY A 193 20.82 -14.77 -3.41
CA GLY A 193 21.73 -13.66 -3.74
C GLY A 193 21.86 -12.59 -2.65
N GLN A 194 21.19 -12.74 -1.50
CA GLN A 194 21.18 -11.73 -0.44
C GLN A 194 22.15 -12.03 0.72
N GLY A 195 22.83 -13.19 0.71
CA GLY A 195 23.78 -13.56 1.75
C GLY A 195 23.19 -13.57 3.18
N VAL A 196 21.90 -13.89 3.33
CA VAL A 196 21.20 -13.91 4.63
C VAL A 196 21.88 -14.92 5.57
N ASN A 197 22.27 -14.48 6.75
CA ASN A 197 22.86 -15.31 7.81
C ASN A 197 22.34 -14.86 9.18
N PHE A 198 22.74 -15.51 10.27
CA PHE A 198 22.27 -15.20 11.63
C PHE A 198 22.37 -13.72 12.07
N LYS A 199 23.19 -12.88 11.42
CA LYS A 199 23.29 -11.44 11.68
C LYS A 199 22.31 -10.59 10.86
N ASN A 200 21.77 -11.15 9.78
CA ASN A 200 20.85 -10.46 8.89
C ASN A 200 19.43 -10.42 9.49
N PRO A 201 18.70 -9.29 9.45
CA PRO A 201 17.33 -9.19 9.95
C PRO A 201 16.32 -10.17 9.33
N LEU A 202 16.59 -10.65 8.11
CA LEU A 202 15.72 -11.61 7.40
C LEU A 202 15.97 -13.07 7.78
N HIS A 203 16.96 -13.36 8.62
CA HIS A 203 17.26 -14.72 9.05
C HIS A 203 16.10 -15.32 9.86
N TRP A 204 15.85 -16.62 9.71
CA TRP A 204 14.71 -17.33 10.29
C TRP A 204 14.61 -17.16 11.82
N SER A 205 15.74 -16.94 12.50
CA SER A 205 15.76 -16.78 13.96
C SER A 205 15.37 -15.37 14.43
N LYS A 206 15.20 -14.40 13.53
CA LYS A 206 14.94 -12.99 13.85
C LYS A 206 13.44 -12.71 14.03
N PRO A 207 13.05 -11.62 14.73
CA PRO A 207 11.64 -11.33 15.00
C PRO A 207 10.77 -11.19 13.75
N SER A 208 11.32 -10.74 12.63
CA SER A 208 10.59 -10.63 11.36
C SER A 208 10.13 -11.98 10.78
N GLN A 209 10.64 -13.10 11.29
CA GLN A 209 10.29 -14.46 10.85
C GLN A 209 9.41 -15.19 11.87
N ASN A 210 9.01 -14.52 12.97
CA ASN A 210 8.13 -15.10 13.97
C ASN A 210 6.72 -15.31 13.41
N ALA A 211 6.37 -16.57 13.20
CA ALA A 211 5.12 -16.95 12.56
C ALA A 211 3.89 -16.62 13.43
N ASN A 212 4.01 -16.67 14.77
CA ASN A 212 2.90 -16.35 15.67
C ASN A 212 2.32 -14.96 15.36
N PHE A 213 3.18 -13.97 15.07
CA PHE A 213 2.74 -12.64 14.67
C PHE A 213 2.54 -12.52 13.15
N MET A 214 3.51 -12.98 12.36
CA MET A 214 3.62 -12.61 10.95
C MET A 214 2.69 -13.42 10.03
N CYS A 215 2.28 -14.62 10.43
CA CYS A 215 1.75 -15.59 9.46
C CYS A 215 0.49 -16.34 9.94
N VAL A 216 0.48 -16.83 11.19
CA VAL A 216 -0.51 -17.82 11.63
C VAL A 216 -1.95 -17.30 11.58
N GLU A 217 -2.16 -15.99 11.82
CA GLU A 217 -3.48 -15.35 11.69
C GLU A 217 -4.13 -15.54 10.31
N CYS A 218 -3.32 -15.53 9.24
CA CYS A 218 -3.81 -15.68 7.87
C CYS A 218 -3.89 -17.15 7.41
N HIS A 219 -3.35 -18.09 8.19
CA HIS A 219 -3.21 -19.51 7.83
C HIS A 219 -3.99 -20.46 8.74
N THR A 220 -4.74 -19.92 9.71
CA THR A 220 -5.55 -20.69 10.65
C THR A 220 -6.91 -20.02 10.84
N THR A 221 -7.84 -20.71 11.50
CA THR A 221 -9.18 -20.19 11.80
C THR A 221 -9.31 -19.90 13.28
N GLY A 222 -9.85 -18.73 13.64
CA GLY A 222 -10.08 -18.34 15.04
C GLY A 222 -8.79 -18.12 15.84
N PHE A 223 -7.75 -17.60 15.20
CA PHE A 223 -6.45 -17.39 15.82
C PHE A 223 -6.48 -16.34 16.95
N LYS A 224 -5.75 -16.65 18.03
CA LYS A 224 -5.40 -15.75 19.12
C LYS A 224 -3.92 -15.91 19.45
N ARG A 225 -3.16 -14.82 19.44
CA ARG A 225 -1.72 -14.88 19.72
C ARG A 225 -1.43 -15.23 21.17
N ASN A 226 -2.22 -14.68 22.11
CA ASN A 226 -2.06 -14.89 23.56
C ASN A 226 -0.61 -14.75 24.02
N PHE A 227 0.01 -13.61 23.71
CA PHE A 227 1.36 -13.31 24.14
C PHE A 227 1.38 -12.77 25.56
N ASP A 228 2.20 -13.37 26.44
CA ASP A 228 2.47 -12.84 27.77
C ASP A 228 3.77 -12.04 27.78
N ALA A 229 3.65 -10.74 28.02
CA ALA A 229 4.79 -9.83 27.97
C ALA A 229 5.79 -10.05 29.10
N ALA A 230 5.34 -10.52 30.28
CA ALA A 230 6.15 -10.67 31.47
C ALA A 230 7.06 -11.91 31.38
N SER A 231 6.49 -13.05 31.00
CA SER A 231 7.23 -14.29 30.74
C SER A 231 7.87 -14.32 29.36
N ASN A 232 7.49 -13.42 28.44
CA ASN A 232 7.90 -13.43 27.03
C ASN A 232 7.41 -14.67 26.27
N THR A 233 6.32 -15.31 26.67
CA THR A 233 5.88 -16.58 26.06
C THR A 233 4.65 -16.41 25.18
N PHE A 234 4.52 -17.22 24.14
CA PHE A 234 3.29 -17.37 23.38
C PHE A 234 2.48 -18.56 23.89
N ASN A 235 1.17 -18.38 24.01
CA ASN A 235 0.21 -19.48 24.19
C ASN A 235 -0.83 -19.44 23.06
N SER A 236 -0.32 -19.40 21.83
CA SER A 236 -1.15 -19.19 20.65
C SER A 236 -2.18 -20.30 20.49
N GLN A 237 -3.41 -19.90 20.17
CA GLN A 237 -4.56 -20.79 20.03
C GLN A 237 -5.26 -20.52 18.71
N TRP A 238 -5.90 -21.55 18.18
CA TRP A 238 -6.76 -21.49 17.00
C TRP A 238 -7.87 -22.53 17.14
N ASN A 239 -8.98 -22.30 16.44
CA ASN A 239 -10.07 -23.26 16.36
C ASN A 239 -9.69 -24.45 15.48
N SER A 240 -9.08 -24.18 14.32
CA SER A 240 -8.67 -25.19 13.36
C SER A 240 -7.47 -24.71 12.55
N LEU A 241 -6.68 -25.68 12.08
CA LEU A 241 -5.59 -25.45 11.14
C LEU A 241 -6.14 -25.22 9.72
N GLY A 242 -5.47 -24.36 8.95
CA GLY A 242 -5.96 -23.91 7.66
C GLY A 242 -7.03 -22.82 7.76
N VAL A 243 -7.36 -22.23 6.62
CA VAL A 243 -8.43 -21.25 6.47
C VAL A 243 -9.74 -22.01 6.24
N GLY A 244 -10.49 -22.21 7.32
CA GLY A 244 -11.78 -22.90 7.38
C GLY A 244 -12.97 -21.99 7.12
N CYS A 245 -14.19 -22.51 7.24
CA CYS A 245 -15.41 -21.80 6.91
C CYS A 245 -15.58 -20.55 7.80
N GLN A 246 -15.30 -20.68 9.10
CA GLN A 246 -15.52 -19.60 10.07
C GLN A 246 -14.50 -18.47 9.99
N ALA A 247 -13.40 -18.63 9.24
CA ALA A 247 -12.47 -17.53 8.95
C ALA A 247 -13.12 -16.45 8.07
N CYS A 248 -14.01 -16.86 7.17
CA CYS A 248 -14.74 -15.96 6.28
C CYS A 248 -16.15 -15.65 6.80
N HIS A 249 -16.86 -16.66 7.30
CA HIS A 249 -18.26 -16.54 7.73
C HIS A 249 -18.43 -16.07 9.18
N GLY A 250 -17.36 -16.11 9.97
CA GLY A 250 -17.42 -15.84 11.41
C GLY A 250 -17.89 -17.05 12.23
N PRO A 251 -17.96 -16.90 13.56
CA PRO A 251 -18.32 -17.99 14.46
C PRO A 251 -19.74 -18.53 14.21
N ALA A 252 -19.91 -19.84 14.10
CA ALA A 252 -21.14 -20.46 13.61
C ALA A 252 -22.15 -20.92 14.69
N SER A 253 -21.88 -20.77 15.99
CA SER A 253 -22.77 -21.31 17.04
C SER A 253 -24.21 -20.80 16.94
N ASN A 254 -24.40 -19.51 16.65
CA ASN A 254 -25.71 -18.89 16.49
C ASN A 254 -26.39 -19.35 15.19
N HIS A 255 -25.62 -19.62 14.13
CA HIS A 255 -26.13 -20.23 12.91
C HIS A 255 -26.66 -21.65 13.16
N LEU A 256 -25.93 -22.46 13.93
CA LEU A 256 -26.40 -23.80 14.30
C LEU A 256 -27.69 -23.73 15.13
N GLU A 257 -27.79 -22.82 16.10
CA GLU A 257 -29.04 -22.60 16.85
C GLU A 257 -30.19 -22.18 15.93
N TRP A 258 -29.91 -21.28 14.99
CA TRP A 258 -30.87 -20.85 13.97
C TRP A 258 -31.36 -22.04 13.14
N THR A 259 -30.49 -22.97 12.72
CA THR A 259 -30.92 -24.12 11.92
C THR A 259 -31.90 -25.03 12.66
N GLN A 260 -31.73 -25.16 13.98
CA GLN A 260 -32.57 -26.01 14.82
C GLN A 260 -33.91 -25.36 15.19
N LYS A 261 -33.87 -24.07 15.56
CA LYS A 261 -35.04 -23.37 16.12
C LYS A 261 -35.77 -22.48 15.11
N LYS A 262 -35.16 -22.20 13.95
CA LYS A 262 -35.67 -21.30 12.90
C LYS A 262 -36.09 -19.93 13.45
N THR A 263 -35.26 -19.37 14.33
CA THR A 263 -35.44 -18.05 14.93
C THR A 263 -35.21 -16.92 13.92
N ASP A 264 -35.65 -15.70 14.22
CA ASP A 264 -35.41 -14.50 13.38
C ASP A 264 -34.02 -13.89 13.62
N LEU A 265 -32.96 -14.70 13.57
CA LEU A 265 -31.58 -14.21 13.69
C LEU A 265 -31.13 -13.54 12.38
N ILE A 266 -30.55 -12.34 12.51
CA ILE A 266 -29.93 -11.60 11.40
C ILE A 266 -28.87 -12.48 10.72
N HIS A 267 -28.82 -12.41 9.39
CA HIS A 267 -27.94 -13.23 8.53
C HIS A 267 -27.95 -14.72 8.90
N GLN A 268 -29.11 -15.23 9.33
CA GLN A 268 -29.28 -16.61 9.76
C GLN A 268 -28.30 -17.01 10.88
N GLY A 269 -27.90 -16.08 11.75
CA GLY A 269 -27.01 -16.32 12.88
C GLY A 269 -25.53 -16.04 12.63
N PHE A 270 -25.13 -15.57 11.45
CA PHE A 270 -23.76 -15.11 11.18
C PHE A 270 -23.57 -13.60 11.41
N ASP A 271 -22.34 -13.20 11.69
CA ASP A 271 -21.99 -11.78 11.85
C ASP A 271 -21.90 -11.04 10.51
N VAL A 272 -21.78 -11.76 9.39
CA VAL A 272 -21.59 -11.19 8.05
C VAL A 272 -22.49 -11.85 7.01
N ASP A 273 -23.01 -11.04 6.09
CA ASP A 273 -23.63 -11.52 4.85
C ASP A 273 -22.67 -11.31 3.67
N LEU A 274 -21.99 -12.36 3.24
CA LEU A 274 -21.09 -12.29 2.08
C LEU A 274 -21.84 -12.17 0.74
N LYS A 275 -23.16 -12.29 0.74
CA LYS A 275 -24.02 -12.03 -0.43
C LYS A 275 -24.55 -10.60 -0.48
N ASP A 276 -24.15 -9.75 0.48
CA ASP A 276 -24.55 -8.34 0.50
C ASP A 276 -24.29 -7.67 -0.88
N LYS A 277 -25.18 -6.74 -1.23
CA LYS A 277 -25.08 -5.94 -2.45
C LYS A 277 -23.86 -5.02 -2.43
N ASN A 278 -23.38 -4.66 -1.24
CA ASN A 278 -22.15 -3.92 -1.04
C ASN A 278 -20.94 -4.86 -1.16
N ALA A 279 -20.30 -4.85 -2.32
CA ALA A 279 -19.08 -5.62 -2.61
C ALA A 279 -17.97 -5.43 -1.56
N THR A 280 -17.94 -4.29 -0.87
CA THR A 280 -16.96 -4.01 0.19
C THR A 280 -16.98 -5.05 1.32
N VAL A 281 -18.13 -5.63 1.64
CA VAL A 281 -18.25 -6.64 2.71
C VAL A 281 -17.42 -7.88 2.40
N GLU A 282 -17.54 -8.40 1.18
CA GLU A 282 -16.76 -9.55 0.72
C GLU A 282 -15.28 -9.18 0.56
N ILE A 283 -15.00 -8.05 -0.09
CA ILE A 283 -13.63 -7.62 -0.39
C ILE A 283 -12.83 -7.42 0.89
N GLU A 284 -13.41 -6.76 1.90
CA GLU A 284 -12.74 -6.57 3.18
C GLU A 284 -12.60 -7.89 3.97
N THR A 285 -13.47 -8.88 3.75
CA THR A 285 -13.31 -10.22 4.31
C THR A 285 -12.07 -10.90 3.72
N CYS A 286 -11.88 -10.84 2.41
CA CYS A 286 -10.67 -11.36 1.75
C CYS A 286 -9.41 -10.56 2.12
N ALA A 287 -9.52 -9.23 2.23
CA ALA A 287 -8.40 -8.33 2.54
C ALA A 287 -7.83 -8.52 3.94
N ARG A 288 -8.54 -9.24 4.83
CA ARG A 288 -7.98 -9.69 6.10
C ARG A 288 -6.77 -10.59 5.91
N CYS A 289 -6.60 -11.28 4.78
CA CYS A 289 -5.37 -12.03 4.52
C CYS A 289 -4.63 -11.50 3.29
N HIS A 290 -5.36 -11.08 2.25
CA HIS A 290 -4.80 -10.67 0.96
C HIS A 290 -4.45 -9.17 0.88
N ALA A 291 -3.86 -8.61 1.93
CA ALA A 291 -3.42 -7.22 1.97
C ALA A 291 -2.16 -7.01 2.81
N ARG A 292 -1.29 -6.08 2.41
CA ARG A 292 -0.27 -5.53 3.32
C ARG A 292 -0.95 -4.64 4.36
N ARG A 293 -0.82 -5.02 5.64
CA ARG A 293 -1.53 -4.37 6.75
C ARG A 293 -0.78 -4.49 8.07
N ALA A 294 -1.05 -3.57 8.99
CA ALA A 294 -0.62 -3.66 10.39
C ALA A 294 -1.83 -3.97 11.31
N PRO A 295 -1.70 -4.83 12.33
CA PRO A 295 -2.79 -5.10 13.27
C PRO A 295 -3.11 -3.91 14.19
N LEU A 296 -4.40 -3.75 14.48
CA LEU A 296 -4.99 -2.85 15.47
C LEU A 296 -5.61 -3.66 16.64
N GLY A 297 -5.01 -4.81 16.97
CA GLY A 297 -5.45 -5.74 18.01
C GLY A 297 -4.87 -7.15 17.87
N ASP A 298 -5.32 -8.07 18.73
CA ASP A 298 -5.03 -9.50 18.66
C ASP A 298 -6.20 -10.28 18.02
N GLY A 299 -6.01 -10.60 16.74
CA GLY A 299 -7.03 -11.18 15.88
C GLY A 299 -7.99 -10.12 15.35
N TYR A 300 -9.13 -10.60 14.85
CA TYR A 300 -10.07 -9.77 14.11
C TYR A 300 -11.51 -10.17 14.33
N THR A 301 -12.44 -9.29 13.97
CA THR A 301 -13.88 -9.52 14.10
C THR A 301 -14.52 -9.56 12.72
N VAL A 302 -15.12 -10.69 12.34
CA VAL A 302 -15.88 -10.81 11.09
C VAL A 302 -17.07 -9.84 11.10
N GLY A 303 -17.45 -9.35 9.91
CA GLY A 303 -18.55 -8.38 9.74
C GLY A 303 -18.19 -6.92 10.03
N LYS A 304 -17.06 -6.66 10.70
CA LYS A 304 -16.53 -5.29 10.87
C LYS A 304 -15.75 -4.82 9.66
N ARG A 305 -15.63 -3.48 9.51
CA ARG A 305 -14.78 -2.86 8.50
C ARG A 305 -13.32 -3.26 8.70
N LEU A 306 -12.56 -3.39 7.62
CA LEU A 306 -11.13 -3.78 7.67
C LEU A 306 -10.33 -2.87 8.62
N MET A 307 -10.60 -1.56 8.58
CA MET A 307 -9.92 -0.54 9.40
C MET A 307 -10.36 -0.47 10.87
N GLU A 308 -11.22 -1.39 11.31
CA GLU A 308 -11.45 -1.67 12.73
C GLU A 308 -10.34 -2.54 13.34
N ASP A 309 -9.81 -3.47 12.54
CA ASP A 309 -8.86 -4.48 13.00
C ASP A 309 -7.47 -4.26 12.42
N TYR A 310 -7.34 -3.52 11.30
CA TYR A 310 -6.09 -3.39 10.55
C TYR A 310 -5.87 -2.01 9.94
N LEU A 311 -4.62 -1.57 9.85
CA LEU A 311 -4.23 -0.42 9.03
C LEU A 311 -3.61 -0.91 7.71
N PRO A 312 -4.33 -0.89 6.58
CA PRO A 312 -3.80 -1.30 5.28
C PRO A 312 -2.83 -0.25 4.71
N SER A 313 -1.77 -0.71 4.05
CA SER A 313 -0.81 0.18 3.39
C SER A 313 -1.42 0.93 2.20
N THR A 314 -0.99 2.17 1.98
CA THR A 314 -1.25 2.95 0.76
C THR A 314 -0.21 2.63 -0.33
N LEU A 315 -0.26 3.32 -1.46
CA LEU A 315 0.61 3.06 -2.62
C LEU A 315 1.99 3.70 -2.47
N THR A 316 2.74 3.31 -1.44
CA THR A 316 4.06 3.90 -1.12
C THR A 316 5.10 3.60 -2.20
N ARG A 317 6.21 4.34 -2.22
CA ARG A 317 7.28 4.24 -3.24
C ARG A 317 8.01 2.89 -3.20
N GLU A 318 8.04 2.27 -2.03
CA GLU A 318 8.67 0.99 -1.74
C GLU A 318 7.80 -0.15 -2.26
N LEU A 319 6.49 -0.04 -2.05
CA LEU A 319 5.54 -1.13 -2.21
C LEU A 319 4.86 -1.19 -3.59
N TYR A 320 4.75 -0.06 -4.30
CA TYR A 320 4.05 0.04 -5.58
C TYR A 320 4.80 0.86 -6.62
N ALA A 321 4.61 0.50 -7.90
CA ALA A 321 5.05 1.31 -9.04
C ALA A 321 4.18 2.57 -9.19
N LEU A 322 4.62 3.53 -10.01
CA LEU A 322 3.90 4.80 -10.23
C LEU A 322 2.50 4.61 -10.81
N ASP A 323 2.30 3.53 -11.57
CA ASP A 323 1.00 3.15 -12.14
C ASP A 323 0.16 2.27 -11.23
N GLY A 324 0.58 2.11 -9.97
CA GLY A 324 -0.18 1.40 -8.94
C GLY A 324 0.01 -0.11 -8.95
N LYS A 325 0.83 -0.65 -9.87
CA LYS A 325 1.15 -2.09 -9.88
C LYS A 325 1.99 -2.50 -8.70
N ILE A 326 1.88 -3.76 -8.32
CA ILE A 326 2.66 -4.38 -7.26
C ILE A 326 4.16 -4.31 -7.57
N LYS A 327 4.93 -3.81 -6.59
CA LYS A 327 6.40 -3.80 -6.62
C LYS A 327 7.01 -4.78 -5.61
N ASP A 328 6.37 -4.96 -4.46
CA ASP A 328 6.83 -5.82 -3.35
C ASP A 328 5.65 -6.65 -2.78
N GLU A 329 5.86 -7.44 -1.73
CA GLU A 329 4.85 -8.32 -1.12
C GLU A 329 3.68 -7.54 -0.47
N VAL A 330 2.73 -7.15 -1.31
CA VAL A 330 1.52 -6.42 -0.92
C VAL A 330 0.21 -7.14 -1.18
N PHE A 331 0.30 -8.33 -1.78
CA PHE A 331 -0.84 -9.14 -2.21
C PHE A 331 -1.75 -8.33 -3.16
N GLU A 332 -3.03 -8.70 -3.25
CA GLU A 332 -3.90 -8.23 -4.35
C GLU A 332 -4.87 -7.11 -3.97
N HIS A 333 -5.15 -6.89 -2.68
CA HIS A 333 -6.16 -5.91 -2.27
C HIS A 333 -5.83 -4.48 -2.75
N GLY A 334 -4.60 -4.02 -2.52
CA GLY A 334 -4.22 -2.64 -2.86
C GLY A 334 -4.20 -2.36 -4.36
N SER A 335 -3.84 -3.34 -5.20
CA SER A 335 -3.94 -3.23 -6.66
C SER A 335 -5.40 -3.27 -7.12
N PHE A 336 -6.20 -4.18 -6.54
CA PHE A 336 -7.63 -4.33 -6.86
C PHE A 336 -8.46 -3.07 -6.56
N LEU A 337 -8.24 -2.41 -5.42
CA LEU A 337 -8.96 -1.18 -5.02
C LEU A 337 -8.77 0.00 -5.98
N GLN A 338 -7.73 -0.04 -6.82
CA GLN A 338 -7.47 0.99 -7.84
C GLN A 338 -8.23 0.74 -9.14
N SER A 339 -8.72 -0.49 -9.33
CA SER A 339 -9.28 -0.92 -10.59
C SER A 339 -10.65 -0.30 -10.86
N LYS A 340 -10.97 -0.16 -12.15
CA LYS A 340 -12.34 0.15 -12.57
C LYS A 340 -13.31 -0.96 -12.19
N MET A 341 -12.84 -2.20 -12.10
CA MET A 341 -13.67 -3.34 -11.73
C MET A 341 -14.23 -3.17 -10.31
N PHE A 342 -13.38 -2.78 -9.36
CA PHE A 342 -13.81 -2.45 -8.00
C PHE A 342 -14.87 -1.34 -7.98
N ASP A 343 -14.64 -0.23 -8.70
CA ASP A 343 -15.60 0.88 -8.82
C ASP A 343 -16.94 0.45 -9.44
N LYS A 344 -16.93 -0.57 -10.31
CA LYS A 344 -18.12 -1.15 -10.94
C LYS A 344 -18.79 -2.25 -10.12
N GLY A 345 -18.37 -2.48 -8.89
CA GLY A 345 -18.97 -3.46 -7.98
C GLY A 345 -18.55 -4.91 -8.23
N VAL A 346 -17.48 -5.12 -9.01
CA VAL A 346 -16.85 -6.45 -9.12
C VAL A 346 -16.20 -6.80 -7.77
N ARG A 347 -16.33 -8.06 -7.38
CA ARG A 347 -15.79 -8.66 -6.17
C ARG A 347 -14.95 -9.90 -6.50
N CYS A 348 -14.18 -10.37 -5.52
CA CYS A 348 -13.28 -11.52 -5.66
C CYS A 348 -14.04 -12.75 -6.18
N SER A 349 -15.22 -13.02 -5.63
CA SER A 349 -16.07 -14.15 -5.98
C SER A 349 -16.74 -14.04 -7.36
N ASN A 350 -16.59 -12.93 -8.09
CA ASN A 350 -17.01 -12.90 -9.50
C ASN A 350 -16.01 -13.61 -10.42
N CYS A 351 -14.74 -13.72 -9.99
CA CYS A 351 -13.68 -14.37 -10.74
C CYS A 351 -13.24 -15.70 -10.11
N HIS A 352 -13.26 -15.80 -8.78
CA HIS A 352 -12.82 -16.98 -8.03
C HIS A 352 -14.01 -17.73 -7.41
N ASN A 353 -13.91 -19.04 -7.30
CA ASN A 353 -14.69 -19.81 -6.36
C ASN A 353 -14.05 -19.66 -4.97
N PRO A 354 -14.75 -19.09 -3.97
CA PRO A 354 -14.17 -18.84 -2.66
C PRO A 354 -13.84 -20.11 -1.85
N HIS A 355 -14.43 -21.27 -2.22
CA HIS A 355 -14.20 -22.54 -1.53
C HIS A 355 -13.03 -23.30 -2.15
N SER A 356 -13.00 -23.48 -3.49
CA SER A 356 -11.91 -24.21 -4.16
C SER A 356 -10.68 -23.37 -4.49
N ASN A 357 -10.80 -22.04 -4.45
CA ASN A 357 -9.81 -21.07 -4.93
C ASN A 357 -9.59 -21.03 -6.44
N GLU A 358 -10.25 -21.91 -7.20
CA GLU A 358 -10.17 -21.95 -8.65
C GLU A 358 -10.89 -20.78 -9.31
N LEU A 359 -10.60 -20.54 -10.60
CA LEU A 359 -11.35 -19.59 -11.41
C LEU A 359 -12.75 -20.12 -11.71
N LYS A 360 -13.74 -19.24 -11.69
CA LYS A 360 -15.13 -19.57 -12.07
C LYS A 360 -15.29 -19.96 -13.54
N ALA A 361 -14.37 -19.51 -14.38
CA ALA A 361 -14.29 -19.89 -15.78
C ALA A 361 -12.82 -19.94 -16.21
N PRO A 362 -12.43 -20.88 -17.08
CA PRO A 362 -11.04 -21.10 -17.44
C PRO A 362 -10.51 -20.03 -18.40
N GLY A 363 -9.24 -19.66 -18.27
CA GLY A 363 -8.53 -18.76 -19.18
C GLY A 363 -9.27 -17.43 -19.40
N ASN A 364 -9.33 -16.99 -20.65
CA ASN A 364 -9.98 -15.72 -21.02
C ASN A 364 -11.49 -15.69 -20.70
N ALA A 365 -12.16 -16.83 -20.57
CA ALA A 365 -13.60 -16.88 -20.33
C ALA A 365 -14.02 -16.15 -19.05
N VAL A 366 -13.16 -16.09 -18.02
CA VAL A 366 -13.43 -15.31 -16.79
C VAL A 366 -13.58 -13.82 -17.08
N CYS A 367 -12.77 -13.27 -17.99
CA CYS A 367 -12.83 -11.87 -18.41
C CYS A 367 -14.02 -11.60 -19.34
N LEU A 368 -14.33 -12.57 -20.21
CA LEU A 368 -15.39 -12.46 -21.22
C LEU A 368 -16.81 -12.47 -20.61
N GLN A 369 -16.97 -12.80 -19.33
CA GLN A 369 -18.23 -12.60 -18.58
C GLN A 369 -18.75 -11.15 -18.68
N CYS A 370 -17.84 -10.18 -18.79
CA CYS A 370 -18.14 -8.76 -18.93
C CYS A 370 -17.62 -8.18 -20.26
N HIS A 371 -16.45 -8.61 -20.71
CA HIS A 371 -15.79 -8.06 -21.89
C HIS A 371 -16.13 -8.88 -23.14
N ASN A 372 -17.34 -8.70 -23.67
CA ASN A 372 -17.86 -9.51 -24.77
C ASN A 372 -18.45 -8.70 -25.92
N THR A 373 -18.86 -9.41 -26.97
CA THR A 373 -19.43 -8.85 -28.20
C THR A 373 -20.76 -8.14 -27.98
N ALA A 374 -21.46 -8.37 -26.87
CA ALA A 374 -22.69 -7.66 -26.54
C ALA A 374 -22.43 -6.34 -25.78
N GLY A 375 -21.22 -6.13 -25.24
CA GLY A 375 -20.91 -4.98 -24.39
C GLY A 375 -21.77 -4.94 -23.12
N LYS A 376 -22.15 -6.11 -22.60
CA LYS A 376 -23.03 -6.27 -21.44
C LYS A 376 -22.45 -7.33 -20.51
N THR A 377 -22.59 -7.12 -19.21
CA THR A 377 -22.23 -8.12 -18.20
C THR A 377 -23.41 -9.02 -17.87
N SER A 378 -23.15 -10.31 -17.67
CA SER A 378 -24.09 -11.26 -17.07
C SER A 378 -23.93 -11.38 -15.55
N VAL A 379 -22.95 -10.69 -14.96
CA VAL A 379 -22.63 -10.78 -13.54
C VAL A 379 -23.56 -9.89 -12.73
N GLU A 380 -24.36 -10.50 -11.85
CA GLU A 380 -25.31 -9.79 -11.01
C GLU A 380 -24.62 -8.78 -10.08
N GLY A 381 -25.19 -7.57 -9.98
CA GLY A 381 -24.68 -6.50 -9.12
C GLY A 381 -23.53 -5.67 -9.71
N VAL A 382 -22.98 -6.06 -10.87
CA VAL A 382 -21.92 -5.31 -11.55
C VAL A 382 -22.51 -4.23 -12.46
N ASP A 383 -22.02 -3.00 -12.34
CA ASP A 383 -22.39 -1.90 -13.24
C ASP A 383 -21.72 -2.06 -14.61
N GLY A 384 -22.49 -2.49 -15.60
CA GLY A 384 -22.03 -2.66 -16.99
C GLY A 384 -21.83 -1.35 -17.77
N LYS A 385 -22.09 -0.16 -17.19
CA LYS A 385 -21.91 1.11 -17.90
C LYS A 385 -20.46 1.32 -18.32
N GLY A 386 -20.26 1.57 -19.60
CA GLY A 386 -18.95 1.83 -20.22
C GLY A 386 -18.32 0.60 -20.88
N LEU A 387 -18.89 -0.60 -20.72
CA LEU A 387 -18.51 -1.77 -21.49
C LEU A 387 -18.74 -1.51 -22.99
N GLN A 388 -17.81 -2.00 -23.82
CA GLN A 388 -17.88 -1.84 -25.27
C GLN A 388 -18.17 -3.20 -25.91
N ALA A 389 -19.07 -3.22 -26.89
CA ALA A 389 -19.34 -4.39 -27.70
C ALA A 389 -18.14 -4.69 -28.61
N LYS A 390 -17.35 -5.71 -28.27
CA LYS A 390 -16.17 -6.12 -29.04
C LYS A 390 -15.83 -7.59 -28.79
N ASN A 391 -15.26 -8.25 -29.80
CA ASN A 391 -14.58 -9.53 -29.57
C ASN A 391 -13.20 -9.26 -28.96
N TYR A 392 -13.07 -9.38 -27.65
CA TYR A 392 -11.81 -9.20 -26.93
C TYR A 392 -10.88 -10.41 -27.04
N ASP A 393 -11.38 -11.58 -27.43
CA ASP A 393 -10.58 -12.80 -27.58
C ASP A 393 -9.95 -12.94 -28.98
N SER A 394 -10.16 -11.94 -29.85
CA SER A 394 -9.70 -12.01 -31.24
C SER A 394 -8.22 -11.63 -31.36
N ILE A 395 -7.56 -12.15 -32.41
CA ILE A 395 -6.17 -11.80 -32.73
C ILE A 395 -5.99 -10.30 -33.01
N GLU A 396 -7.05 -9.61 -33.46
CA GLU A 396 -7.03 -8.15 -33.62
C GLU A 396 -6.98 -7.42 -32.29
N HIS A 397 -7.44 -8.03 -31.19
CA HIS A 397 -7.27 -7.47 -29.85
C HIS A 397 -5.96 -7.91 -29.21
N THR A 398 -5.72 -9.22 -29.13
CA THR A 398 -4.58 -9.81 -28.42
C THR A 398 -3.27 -9.59 -29.15
N ARG A 399 -3.32 -9.41 -30.48
CA ARG A 399 -2.16 -9.33 -31.38
C ARG A 399 -1.29 -10.59 -31.37
N HIS A 400 -1.80 -11.69 -30.83
CA HIS A 400 -1.13 -12.98 -30.74
C HIS A 400 -2.08 -14.08 -31.21
N THR A 401 -1.55 -15.06 -31.95
CA THR A 401 -2.32 -16.25 -32.33
C THR A 401 -2.82 -16.98 -31.09
N MET A 402 -4.08 -17.42 -31.11
CA MET A 402 -4.67 -18.13 -29.97
C MET A 402 -3.84 -19.35 -29.57
N GLY A 403 -3.64 -19.52 -28.26
CA GLY A 403 -2.84 -20.59 -27.67
C GLY A 403 -1.33 -20.29 -27.61
N GLN A 404 -0.87 -19.17 -28.15
CA GLN A 404 0.51 -18.71 -27.97
C GLN A 404 0.65 -17.82 -26.72
N PRO A 405 1.86 -17.71 -26.12
CA PRO A 405 2.13 -16.72 -25.08
C PRO A 405 1.72 -15.31 -25.54
N GLY A 406 1.04 -14.55 -24.67
CA GLY A 406 0.51 -13.23 -24.99
C GLY A 406 -0.94 -13.24 -25.52
N SER A 407 -1.51 -14.42 -25.79
CA SER A 407 -2.93 -14.54 -26.20
C SER A 407 -3.92 -14.58 -25.04
N GLN A 408 -3.45 -14.73 -23.79
CA GLN A 408 -4.34 -14.66 -22.62
C GLN A 408 -4.52 -13.21 -22.15
N CYS A 409 -5.71 -12.86 -21.68
CA CYS A 409 -6.02 -11.54 -21.14
C CYS A 409 -5.08 -11.18 -19.98
N VAL A 410 -4.79 -12.15 -19.11
CA VAL A 410 -3.94 -11.98 -17.92
C VAL A 410 -2.49 -11.67 -18.26
N ASP A 411 -1.99 -12.14 -19.42
CA ASP A 411 -0.60 -11.89 -19.87
C ASP A 411 -0.33 -10.39 -20.04
N CYS A 412 -1.35 -9.64 -20.45
CA CYS A 412 -1.26 -8.20 -20.70
C CYS A 412 -1.84 -7.36 -19.55
N HIS A 413 -3.01 -7.76 -19.03
CA HIS A 413 -3.77 -6.93 -18.09
C HIS A 413 -3.44 -7.19 -16.63
N MET A 414 -2.87 -8.36 -16.31
CA MET A 414 -2.50 -8.74 -14.95
C MET A 414 -1.03 -9.20 -14.92
N PRO A 415 -0.06 -8.33 -15.30
CA PRO A 415 1.34 -8.73 -15.32
C PRO A 415 1.78 -9.18 -13.92
N GLY A 416 2.50 -10.30 -13.86
CA GLY A 416 2.92 -10.90 -12.60
C GLY A 416 4.42 -10.87 -12.35
N LYS A 417 4.81 -11.26 -11.14
CA LYS A 417 6.21 -11.43 -10.70
C LYS A 417 6.34 -12.63 -9.77
N PHE A 418 7.55 -13.18 -9.69
CA PHE A 418 7.87 -14.20 -8.69
C PHE A 418 8.15 -13.56 -7.33
N TYR A 419 7.49 -14.10 -6.31
CA TYR A 419 7.73 -13.84 -4.89
C TYR A 419 8.22 -15.14 -4.25
N MET A 420 8.88 -15.02 -3.10
CA MET A 420 9.37 -16.19 -2.36
C MET A 420 10.16 -17.18 -3.23
N GLY A 421 10.87 -16.69 -4.26
CA GLY A 421 11.68 -17.49 -5.19
C GLY A 421 10.94 -18.16 -6.35
N ASN A 422 9.76 -18.76 -6.14
CA ASN A 422 9.03 -19.51 -7.18
C ASN A 422 7.52 -19.28 -7.24
N ASP A 423 6.94 -18.42 -6.39
CA ASP A 423 5.50 -18.13 -6.38
C ASP A 423 5.16 -16.98 -7.32
N PHE A 424 4.61 -17.30 -8.49
CA PHE A 424 4.22 -16.29 -9.49
C PHE A 424 2.85 -15.70 -9.16
N ARG A 425 2.82 -14.41 -8.82
CA ARG A 425 1.58 -13.69 -8.47
C ARG A 425 1.25 -12.62 -9.50
N HIS A 426 -0.01 -12.59 -9.92
CA HIS A 426 -0.55 -11.65 -10.91
C HIS A 426 -1.07 -10.37 -10.27
N ASP A 427 -0.75 -9.22 -10.83
CA ASP A 427 -1.29 -7.93 -10.37
C ASP A 427 -2.79 -7.75 -10.68
N HIS A 428 -3.57 -7.28 -9.70
CA HIS A 428 -5.02 -7.05 -9.82
C HIS A 428 -5.44 -5.60 -10.10
N SER A 429 -4.54 -4.75 -10.61
CA SER A 429 -4.93 -3.39 -11.08
C SER A 429 -5.65 -3.41 -12.44
N PHE A 430 -5.53 -4.52 -13.18
CA PHE A 430 -6.09 -4.73 -14.54
C PHE A 430 -5.67 -3.64 -15.53
N SER A 431 -4.41 -3.18 -15.42
CA SER A 431 -3.92 -2.07 -16.22
C SER A 431 -3.94 -2.37 -17.72
N ILE A 432 -4.07 -1.34 -18.55
CA ILE A 432 -3.93 -1.47 -20.00
C ILE A 432 -2.44 -1.22 -20.36
N PRO A 433 -1.78 -2.14 -21.08
CA PRO A 433 -0.39 -1.95 -21.51
C PRO A 433 -0.19 -0.63 -22.25
N ASN A 434 0.95 0.01 -22.00
CA ASN A 434 1.39 1.19 -22.74
C ASN A 434 2.92 1.27 -22.64
N PRO A 435 3.64 0.61 -23.56
CA PRO A 435 5.10 0.52 -23.52
C PRO A 435 5.78 1.90 -23.65
N GLU A 436 5.21 2.83 -24.42
CA GLU A 436 5.74 4.20 -24.54
C GLU A 436 5.72 4.93 -23.21
N ARG A 437 4.57 4.90 -22.52
CA ARG A 437 4.42 5.54 -21.22
C ARG A 437 5.32 4.90 -20.18
N ALA A 438 5.38 3.57 -20.16
CA ALA A 438 6.23 2.84 -19.22
C ALA A 438 7.72 3.18 -19.41
N GLN A 439 8.20 3.26 -20.66
CA GLN A 439 9.57 3.73 -20.96
C GLN A 439 9.81 5.16 -20.45
N LYS A 440 8.87 6.08 -20.69
CA LYS A 440 8.98 7.47 -20.24
C LYS A 440 9.01 7.60 -18.71
N LEU A 441 8.21 6.80 -18.00
CA LEU A 441 8.08 6.87 -16.54
C LEU A 441 9.05 5.95 -15.79
N GLY A 442 9.75 5.06 -16.50
CA GLY A 442 10.61 4.03 -15.90
C GLY A 442 9.83 2.96 -15.14
N THR A 443 8.60 2.64 -15.55
CA THR A 443 7.77 1.59 -14.94
C THR A 443 7.81 0.29 -15.76
N SER A 444 7.35 -0.82 -15.16
CA SER A 444 7.19 -2.08 -15.87
C SER A 444 5.98 -2.08 -16.79
N ASP A 445 6.07 -2.78 -17.93
CA ASP A 445 4.98 -2.99 -18.87
C ASP A 445 4.99 -4.43 -19.38
N ALA A 446 3.81 -5.00 -19.64
CA ALA A 446 3.66 -6.39 -20.07
C ALA A 446 4.38 -6.66 -21.41
N CYS A 447 4.25 -5.75 -22.38
CA CYS A 447 4.89 -5.92 -23.69
C CYS A 447 6.41 -5.82 -23.57
N LEU A 448 6.92 -4.82 -22.83
CA LEU A 448 8.36 -4.63 -22.64
C LEU A 448 9.00 -5.80 -21.90
N THR A 449 8.29 -6.40 -20.95
CA THR A 449 8.77 -7.55 -20.18
C THR A 449 8.91 -8.79 -21.07
N CYS A 450 7.89 -9.14 -21.84
CA CYS A 450 7.93 -10.32 -22.72
C CYS A 450 8.89 -10.16 -23.92
N HIS A 451 9.09 -8.93 -24.42
CA HIS A 451 9.93 -8.65 -25.59
C HIS A 451 11.31 -8.07 -25.24
N GLN A 452 11.73 -8.15 -23.99
CA GLN A 452 13.02 -7.66 -23.52
C GLN A 452 14.18 -8.24 -24.36
N GLY A 453 15.10 -7.38 -24.80
CA GLY A 453 16.29 -7.77 -25.58
C GLY A 453 16.05 -8.20 -27.03
N LYS A 454 14.79 -8.35 -27.47
CA LYS A 454 14.47 -8.83 -28.83
C LYS A 454 13.98 -7.73 -29.77
N ALA A 455 13.31 -6.71 -29.25
CA ALA A 455 12.63 -5.74 -30.10
C ALA A 455 12.56 -4.30 -29.57
N GLY A 456 12.90 -4.02 -28.30
CA GLY A 456 13.04 -2.66 -27.74
C GLY A 456 12.03 -1.63 -28.30
N ASP A 457 12.56 -0.59 -28.94
CA ASP A 457 11.78 0.49 -29.57
C ASP A 457 10.80 0.04 -30.66
N LYS A 458 11.02 -1.12 -31.31
CA LYS A 458 10.11 -1.65 -32.33
C LYS A 458 8.76 -2.06 -31.75
N VAL A 459 8.72 -2.60 -30.52
CA VAL A 459 7.44 -2.94 -29.86
C VAL A 459 6.69 -1.67 -29.52
N THR A 460 7.38 -0.68 -28.97
CA THR A 460 6.78 0.63 -28.69
C THR A 460 6.27 1.29 -29.97
N ALA A 461 7.06 1.32 -31.04
CA ALA A 461 6.67 1.89 -32.33
C ALA A 461 5.46 1.15 -32.94
N GLN A 462 5.46 -0.18 -32.89
CA GLN A 462 4.36 -0.99 -33.38
C GLN A 462 3.08 -0.77 -32.56
N PHE A 463 3.19 -0.66 -31.23
CA PHE A 463 2.07 -0.35 -30.36
C PHE A 463 1.46 1.02 -30.70
N LYS A 464 2.28 2.04 -30.95
CA LYS A 464 1.80 3.37 -31.38
C LYS A 464 0.97 3.31 -32.66
N LEU A 465 1.36 2.47 -33.62
CA LEU A 465 0.59 2.26 -34.86
C LEU A 465 -0.79 1.66 -34.58
N TRP A 466 -0.91 0.80 -33.56
CA TRP A 466 -2.20 0.23 -33.15
C TRP A 466 -3.05 1.18 -32.32
N SER A 467 -2.42 2.05 -31.53
CA SER A 467 -3.06 2.87 -30.51
C SER A 467 -3.26 4.33 -30.89
N ALA A 468 -3.06 4.69 -32.18
CA ALA A 468 -3.14 6.06 -32.67
C ALA A 468 -4.52 6.69 -32.41
N SER A 469 -4.66 7.32 -31.24
CA SER A 469 -5.75 8.20 -30.86
C SER A 469 -5.23 9.64 -30.92
N THR A 470 -5.95 10.51 -31.61
CA THR A 470 -5.62 11.93 -31.77
C THR A 470 -6.21 12.83 -30.68
N ALA A 471 -6.90 12.25 -29.69
CA ALA A 471 -7.54 13.02 -28.62
C ALA A 471 -6.54 13.39 -27.51
N PRO A 472 -6.48 14.66 -27.06
CA PRO A 472 -5.75 15.03 -25.84
C PRO A 472 -6.34 14.26 -24.65
N LEU A 473 -5.51 13.49 -23.96
CA LEU A 473 -5.91 12.78 -22.75
C LEU A 473 -5.64 13.68 -21.53
N ALA A 474 -6.60 13.75 -20.62
CA ALA A 474 -6.39 14.40 -19.32
C ALA A 474 -5.19 13.78 -18.59
N PRO A 475 -4.43 14.55 -17.77
CA PRO A 475 -3.29 14.04 -17.03
C PRO A 475 -3.64 12.78 -16.24
N ARG A 476 -2.88 11.71 -16.49
CA ARG A 476 -3.09 10.44 -15.80
C ARG A 476 -2.45 10.47 -14.42
N TYR A 477 -3.01 9.65 -13.52
CA TYR A 477 -2.51 9.48 -12.16
C TYR A 477 -1.00 9.20 -12.10
N ASP A 478 -0.50 8.29 -12.94
CA ASP A 478 0.90 7.86 -12.96
C ASP A 478 1.87 8.95 -13.43
N GLU A 479 1.47 9.72 -14.45
CA GLU A 479 2.26 10.86 -14.92
C GLU A 479 2.27 12.01 -13.91
N SER A 480 1.12 12.31 -13.28
CA SER A 480 1.05 13.29 -12.20
C SER A 480 1.91 12.84 -11.01
N LEU A 481 1.80 11.58 -10.60
CA LEU A 481 2.60 11.04 -9.49
C LEU A 481 4.10 11.06 -9.79
N TRP A 482 4.51 10.87 -11.05
CA TRP A 482 5.90 11.06 -11.46
C TRP A 482 6.37 12.51 -11.27
N LEU A 483 5.58 13.51 -11.70
CA LEU A 483 5.91 14.92 -11.50
C LEU A 483 6.06 15.25 -10.01
N ILE A 484 5.13 14.75 -9.20
CA ILE A 484 5.06 14.94 -7.74
C ILE A 484 6.26 14.28 -7.07
N ARG A 485 6.50 12.98 -7.27
CA ARG A 485 7.56 12.28 -6.54
C ARG A 485 8.97 12.74 -6.91
N ASN A 486 9.14 13.30 -8.11
CA ASN A 486 10.40 13.82 -8.63
C ASN A 486 10.52 15.35 -8.57
N GLY A 487 9.61 16.06 -7.90
CA GLY A 487 9.66 17.52 -7.76
C GLY A 487 9.86 18.26 -9.08
N GLN A 488 9.08 17.91 -10.10
CA GLN A 488 9.16 18.54 -11.42
C GLN A 488 8.41 19.88 -11.48
N PRO A 489 8.68 20.75 -12.46
CA PRO A 489 7.81 21.87 -12.76
C PRO A 489 6.34 21.44 -12.92
N GLY A 490 5.41 22.14 -12.26
CA GLY A 490 3.99 21.79 -12.23
C GLY A 490 3.59 20.69 -11.26
N ALA A 491 4.51 20.20 -10.41
CA ALA A 491 4.22 19.13 -9.44
C ALA A 491 3.06 19.46 -8.49
N ALA A 492 3.03 20.66 -7.90
CA ALA A 492 1.95 21.06 -7.00
C ALA A 492 0.60 21.14 -7.72
N ASP A 493 0.57 21.72 -8.92
CA ASP A 493 -0.65 21.84 -9.72
C ASP A 493 -1.19 20.46 -10.12
N ALA A 494 -0.31 19.56 -10.54
CA ALA A 494 -0.66 18.17 -10.87
C ALA A 494 -1.23 17.43 -9.64
N LEU A 495 -0.68 17.66 -8.44
CA LEU A 495 -1.20 17.08 -7.20
C LEU A 495 -2.61 17.60 -6.88
N TYR A 496 -2.81 18.92 -6.95
CA TYR A 496 -4.11 19.53 -6.66
C TYR A 496 -5.17 19.12 -7.68
N GLU A 497 -4.81 19.07 -8.96
CA GLU A 497 -5.72 18.62 -10.03
C GLU A 497 -6.21 17.18 -9.77
N GLN A 498 -5.31 16.25 -9.45
CA GLN A 498 -5.71 14.87 -9.16
C GLN A 498 -6.61 14.78 -7.91
N LEU A 499 -6.30 15.51 -6.83
CA LEU A 499 -7.12 15.53 -5.62
C LEU A 499 -8.49 16.19 -5.82
N GLN A 500 -8.67 17.04 -6.82
CA GLN A 500 -9.98 17.61 -7.17
C GLN A 500 -10.88 16.64 -7.95
N ARG A 501 -10.33 15.54 -8.49
CA ARG A 501 -11.11 14.58 -9.27
C ARG A 501 -12.10 13.81 -8.41
N SER A 502 -13.37 13.85 -8.79
CA SER A 502 -14.43 13.08 -8.14
C SER A 502 -14.33 11.57 -8.35
N ASN A 503 -13.61 11.12 -9.40
CA ASN A 503 -13.47 9.71 -9.78
C ASN A 503 -12.13 9.08 -9.39
N LEU A 504 -11.39 9.69 -8.45
CA LEU A 504 -10.12 9.15 -7.97
C LEU A 504 -10.38 8.03 -6.95
N PRO A 505 -9.85 6.80 -7.15
CA PRO A 505 -9.95 5.72 -6.17
C PRO A 505 -9.46 6.14 -4.79
N ALA A 506 -10.14 5.67 -3.73
CA ALA A 506 -9.83 6.07 -2.35
C ALA A 506 -8.37 5.82 -1.95
N ILE A 507 -7.79 4.69 -2.36
CA ILE A 507 -6.38 4.36 -2.06
C ILE A 507 -5.39 5.28 -2.81
N GLN A 508 -5.72 5.70 -4.03
CA GLN A 508 -4.93 6.68 -4.79
C GLN A 508 -5.05 8.07 -4.15
N ARG A 509 -6.26 8.47 -3.73
CA ARG A 509 -6.48 9.72 -3.00
C ARG A 509 -5.70 9.77 -1.68
N ALA A 510 -5.77 8.70 -0.87
CA ALA A 510 -5.00 8.57 0.36
C ALA A 510 -3.48 8.65 0.11
N THR A 511 -3.01 8.04 -0.99
CA THR A 511 -1.60 8.13 -1.41
C THR A 511 -1.19 9.56 -1.76
N LEU A 512 -2.00 10.28 -2.54
CA LEU A 512 -1.71 11.67 -2.91
C LEU A 512 -1.77 12.63 -1.73
N LEU A 513 -2.69 12.40 -0.78
CA LEU A 513 -2.72 13.16 0.47
C LEU A 513 -1.37 13.06 1.21
N ALA A 514 -0.75 11.88 1.26
CA ALA A 514 0.55 11.69 1.90
C ALA A 514 1.70 12.47 1.22
N GLU A 515 1.55 12.88 -0.05
CA GLU A 515 2.55 13.71 -0.76
C GLU A 515 2.31 15.22 -0.55
N LEU A 516 1.13 15.66 -0.06
CA LEU A 516 0.80 17.08 0.15
C LEU A 516 1.80 17.84 1.03
N PRO A 517 2.36 17.29 2.12
CA PRO A 517 3.32 18.02 2.96
C PRO A 517 4.58 18.49 2.22
N LEU A 518 4.91 17.89 1.07
CA LEU A 518 6.02 18.33 0.20
C LEU A 518 5.69 19.61 -0.58
N TYR A 519 4.40 19.96 -0.67
CA TYR A 519 3.85 21.08 -1.44
C TYR A 519 2.89 21.92 -0.59
N PRO A 520 3.36 22.54 0.51
CA PRO A 520 2.48 23.31 1.37
C PRO A 520 1.90 24.51 0.61
N SER A 521 0.60 24.77 0.81
CA SER A 521 -0.12 25.96 0.34
C SER A 521 -1.49 26.04 1.03
N GLU A 522 -2.16 27.18 0.93
CA GLU A 522 -3.57 27.31 1.38
C GLU A 522 -4.50 26.32 0.66
N GLN A 523 -4.25 26.09 -0.64
CA GLN A 523 -5.01 25.14 -1.44
C GLN A 523 -4.77 23.69 -0.98
N ALA A 524 -3.54 23.33 -0.62
CA ALA A 524 -3.19 22.02 -0.08
C ALA A 524 -3.93 21.75 1.25
N LEU A 525 -3.92 22.73 2.17
CA LEU A 525 -4.64 22.64 3.43
C LEU A 525 -6.16 22.52 3.22
N LYS A 526 -6.72 23.28 2.28
CA LYS A 526 -8.14 23.21 1.92
C LYS A 526 -8.54 21.82 1.42
N LEU A 527 -7.74 21.23 0.52
CA LEU A 527 -7.99 19.88 0.00
C LEU A 527 -7.92 18.83 1.12
N ALA A 528 -6.89 18.87 1.98
CA ALA A 528 -6.78 17.97 3.12
C ALA A 528 -7.97 18.11 4.09
N THR A 529 -8.40 19.34 4.38
CA THR A 529 -9.54 19.62 5.26
C THR A 529 -10.86 19.08 4.69
N GLN A 530 -11.05 19.17 3.37
CA GLN A 530 -12.22 18.59 2.70
C GLN A 530 -12.26 17.07 2.85
N ASP A 531 -11.10 16.42 2.71
CA ASP A 531 -10.98 14.96 2.75
C ASP A 531 -11.13 14.35 4.17
N LEU A 532 -11.14 15.15 5.23
CA LEU A 532 -11.57 14.72 6.58
C LEU A 532 -13.01 14.20 6.61
N LYS A 533 -13.85 14.60 5.64
CA LYS A 533 -15.26 14.17 5.53
C LYS A 533 -15.49 13.12 4.43
N ASN A 534 -14.42 12.58 3.84
CA ASN A 534 -14.53 11.60 2.76
C ASN A 534 -15.21 10.31 3.27
N PRO A 535 -16.10 9.65 2.50
CA PRO A 535 -16.74 8.41 2.93
C PRO A 535 -15.75 7.27 3.18
N ALA A 536 -14.59 7.25 2.51
CA ALA A 536 -13.58 6.22 2.69
C ALA A 536 -12.71 6.48 3.94
N PRO A 537 -12.62 5.55 4.90
CA PRO A 537 -11.85 5.76 6.13
C PRO A 537 -10.35 5.94 5.89
N GLN A 538 -9.77 5.28 4.88
CA GLN A 538 -8.35 5.45 4.54
C GLN A 538 -8.03 6.88 4.09
N VAL A 539 -8.99 7.55 3.43
CA VAL A 539 -8.83 8.95 3.02
C VAL A 539 -8.91 9.88 4.23
N ARG A 540 -9.87 9.66 5.15
CA ARG A 540 -9.96 10.45 6.39
C ARG A 540 -8.73 10.29 7.28
N GLU A 541 -8.24 9.06 7.39
CA GLU A 541 -7.03 8.73 8.15
C GLU A 541 -5.80 9.47 7.60
N SER A 542 -5.61 9.43 6.27
CA SER A 542 -4.50 10.14 5.61
C SER A 542 -4.65 11.65 5.70
N ALA A 543 -5.87 12.18 5.55
CA ALA A 543 -6.16 13.60 5.70
C ALA A 543 -5.81 14.10 7.11
N ALA A 544 -6.14 13.35 8.16
CA ALA A 544 -5.82 13.71 9.54
C ALA A 544 -4.30 13.88 9.74
N ARG A 545 -3.48 12.96 9.19
CA ARG A 545 -2.01 13.06 9.24
C ARG A 545 -1.49 14.32 8.55
N VAL A 546 -2.09 14.69 7.41
CA VAL A 546 -1.70 15.88 6.65
C VAL A 546 -2.04 17.17 7.41
N ILE A 547 -3.20 17.22 8.07
CA ILE A 547 -3.55 18.36 8.94
C ILE A 547 -2.49 18.55 10.02
N SER A 548 -2.03 17.46 10.64
CA SER A 548 -0.98 17.51 11.66
C SER A 548 0.37 17.95 11.12
N ALA A 549 0.66 17.62 9.86
CA ALA A 549 1.88 18.06 9.18
C ALA A 549 1.84 19.56 8.81
N PHE A 550 0.67 20.12 8.52
CA PHE A 550 0.53 21.53 8.14
C PHE A 550 0.32 22.49 9.31
N LEU A 551 -0.40 22.05 10.35
CA LEU A 551 -0.86 22.94 11.40
C LEU A 551 -0.10 22.72 12.72
N PRO A 552 0.22 23.78 13.46
CA PRO A 552 0.69 23.65 14.83
C PRO A 552 -0.41 23.07 15.73
N PRO A 553 -0.07 22.46 16.88
CA PRO A 553 -1.04 21.74 17.71
C PRO A 553 -2.35 22.50 18.01
N PRO A 554 -2.34 23.78 18.45
CA PRO A 554 -3.59 24.49 18.79
C PRO A 554 -4.58 24.59 17.62
N GLU A 555 -4.10 24.69 16.38
CA GLU A 555 -4.93 24.83 15.19
C GLU A 555 -5.49 23.49 14.69
N ARG A 556 -4.97 22.36 15.17
CA ARG A 556 -5.46 21.01 14.81
C ARG A 556 -6.79 20.67 15.45
N ALA A 557 -7.02 21.15 16.68
CA ALA A 557 -8.19 20.81 17.49
C ALA A 557 -9.54 20.97 16.78
N PRO A 558 -9.89 22.13 16.19
CA PRO A 558 -11.19 22.32 15.54
C PRO A 558 -11.40 21.39 14.33
N LEU A 559 -10.33 20.90 13.69
CA LEU A 559 -10.40 20.03 12.52
C LEU A 559 -10.42 18.55 12.88
N LEU A 560 -9.65 18.13 13.88
CA LEU A 560 -9.47 16.72 14.22
C LEU A 560 -10.39 16.23 15.33
N ALA A 561 -10.87 17.10 16.23
CA ALA A 561 -11.77 16.70 17.31
C ALA A 561 -13.05 15.98 16.83
N PRO A 562 -13.68 16.36 15.70
CA PRO A 562 -14.83 15.62 15.16
C PRO A 562 -14.51 14.15 14.80
N LEU A 563 -13.26 13.83 14.44
CA LEU A 563 -12.84 12.48 14.07
C LEU A 563 -12.68 11.54 15.26
N LEU A 564 -12.68 12.05 16.50
CA LEU A 564 -12.63 11.23 17.71
C LEU A 564 -13.89 10.36 17.88
N GLY A 565 -15.00 10.75 17.22
CA GLY A 565 -16.23 9.97 17.15
C GLY A 565 -16.41 9.22 15.83
N ASP A 566 -15.38 9.09 14.99
CA ASP A 566 -15.48 8.38 13.72
C ASP A 566 -15.90 6.91 13.95
N PRO A 567 -16.76 6.31 13.11
CA PRO A 567 -17.13 4.90 13.27
C PRO A 567 -15.95 3.94 13.12
N VAL A 568 -14.84 4.37 12.49
CA VAL A 568 -13.67 3.53 12.22
C VAL A 568 -12.53 3.81 13.21
N LYS A 569 -12.08 2.77 13.92
CA LYS A 569 -11.04 2.78 14.94
C LYS A 569 -9.74 3.41 14.45
N ALA A 570 -9.26 3.05 13.25
CA ALA A 570 -8.04 3.65 12.70
C ALA A 570 -8.11 5.19 12.60
N VAL A 571 -9.29 5.74 12.26
CA VAL A 571 -9.51 7.19 12.14
C VAL A 571 -9.54 7.84 13.53
N ARG A 572 -10.21 7.21 14.51
CA ARG A 572 -10.21 7.68 15.90
C ARG A 572 -8.79 7.70 16.49
N ILE A 573 -8.02 6.63 16.28
CA ILE A 573 -6.64 6.50 16.78
C ILE A 573 -5.73 7.59 16.23
N VAL A 574 -5.74 7.85 14.91
CA VAL A 574 -4.88 8.89 14.34
C VAL A 574 -5.26 10.28 14.86
N ALA A 575 -6.56 10.58 14.97
CA ALA A 575 -7.03 11.85 15.53
C ALA A 575 -6.61 12.03 17.00
N ALA A 576 -6.74 10.98 17.82
CA ALA A 576 -6.37 11.02 19.23
C ALA A 576 -4.86 11.24 19.44
N ARG A 577 -4.03 10.53 18.68
CA ARG A 577 -2.57 10.68 18.73
C ARG A 577 -2.13 12.09 18.33
N ASP A 578 -2.71 12.63 17.27
CA ASP A 578 -2.34 13.93 16.72
C ASP A 578 -2.82 15.11 17.57
N LEU A 579 -3.83 14.88 18.42
CA LEU A 579 -4.33 15.82 19.43
C LEU A 579 -3.70 15.65 20.82
N LEU A 580 -2.79 14.69 21.02
CA LEU A 580 -2.25 14.35 22.34
C LEU A 580 -1.69 15.56 23.10
N SER A 581 -0.86 16.38 22.44
CA SER A 581 -0.28 17.57 23.09
C SER A 581 -1.32 18.63 23.42
N VAL A 582 -2.34 18.81 22.57
CA VAL A 582 -3.41 19.79 22.78
C VAL A 582 -4.32 19.38 23.93
N ALA A 583 -4.75 18.13 23.94
CA ALA A 583 -5.60 17.57 24.99
C ALA A 583 -4.94 17.69 26.36
N ARG A 584 -3.63 17.49 26.45
CA ARG A 584 -2.87 17.57 27.70
C ARG A 584 -2.63 19.00 28.19
N ASN A 585 -2.28 19.90 27.29
CA ASN A 585 -1.86 21.26 27.68
C ASN A 585 -3.04 22.23 27.82
N ASN A 586 -4.08 22.06 26.99
CA ASN A 586 -5.16 23.03 26.85
C ASN A 586 -6.54 22.42 27.12
N GLY A 587 -6.65 21.08 27.10
CA GLY A 587 -7.94 20.38 27.07
C GLY A 587 -8.66 20.51 25.73
N LEU A 588 -9.60 19.61 25.46
CA LEU A 588 -10.42 19.63 24.23
C LEU A 588 -11.90 20.00 24.49
N GLY A 589 -12.20 20.58 25.65
CA GLY A 589 -13.57 20.93 26.04
C GLY A 589 -14.52 19.73 25.95
N ALA A 590 -15.62 19.87 25.21
CA ALA A 590 -16.61 18.82 25.03
C ALA A 590 -16.06 17.55 24.33
N ALA A 591 -14.95 17.66 23.59
CA ALA A 591 -14.34 16.51 22.91
C ALA A 591 -13.37 15.71 23.80
N GLN A 592 -13.12 16.15 25.05
CA GLN A 592 -12.17 15.49 25.96
C GLN A 592 -12.54 14.03 26.23
N ALA A 593 -13.82 13.73 26.50
CA ALA A 593 -14.25 12.35 26.78
C ALA A 593 -14.06 11.41 25.58
N ASN A 594 -14.33 11.90 24.36
CA ASN A 594 -14.08 11.12 23.14
C ASN A 594 -12.58 10.93 22.90
N TRP A 595 -11.77 11.94 23.23
CA TRP A 595 -10.32 11.82 23.16
C TRP A 595 -9.79 10.79 24.16
N ASP A 596 -10.25 10.82 25.41
CA ASP A 596 -9.87 9.87 26.46
C ASP A 596 -10.21 8.43 26.01
N ALA A 597 -11.38 8.20 25.41
CA ALA A 597 -11.76 6.91 24.85
C ALA A 597 -10.85 6.48 23.69
N ALA A 598 -10.61 7.36 22.70
CA ALA A 598 -9.83 7.03 21.51
C ALA A 598 -8.32 6.84 21.80
N ILE A 599 -7.75 7.58 22.76
CA ILE A 599 -6.36 7.36 23.17
C ILE A 599 -6.21 6.08 24.00
N ALA A 600 -7.22 5.70 24.78
CA ALA A 600 -7.26 4.41 25.47
C ALA A 600 -7.37 3.25 24.48
N GLU A 601 -8.10 3.40 23.37
CA GLU A 601 -8.09 2.43 22.26
C GLU A 601 -6.67 2.25 21.69
N TYR A 602 -5.96 3.35 21.40
CA TYR A 602 -4.57 3.28 20.91
C TYR A 602 -3.64 2.57 21.90
N GLU A 603 -3.75 2.88 23.20
CA GLU A 603 -2.98 2.24 24.25
C GLU A 603 -3.27 0.73 24.34
N ALA A 604 -4.55 0.33 24.27
CA ALA A 604 -4.96 -1.07 24.26
C ALA A 604 -4.39 -1.82 23.04
N VAL A 605 -4.38 -1.18 21.86
CA VAL A 605 -3.71 -1.74 20.68
C VAL A 605 -2.24 -1.99 20.96
N GLN A 606 -1.48 -1.00 21.45
CA GLN A 606 -0.04 -1.21 21.69
C GLN A 606 0.22 -2.29 22.75
N LYS A 607 -0.63 -2.36 23.80
CA LYS A 607 -0.54 -3.41 24.82
C LYS A 607 -0.81 -4.83 24.29
N SER A 608 -1.68 -4.96 23.29
CA SER A 608 -1.97 -6.24 22.63
C SER A 608 -0.87 -6.73 21.68
N LEU A 609 0.15 -5.91 21.44
CA LEU A 609 1.23 -6.16 20.47
C LEU A 609 2.62 -6.14 21.12
N LEU A 610 2.74 -6.32 22.44
CA LEU A 610 4.00 -6.18 23.20
C LEU A 610 5.09 -7.21 22.86
N GLU A 611 4.80 -8.19 22.02
CA GLU A 611 5.77 -9.06 21.34
C GLU A 611 6.63 -8.30 20.32
N ARG A 612 6.16 -7.14 19.85
CA ARG A 612 6.82 -6.28 18.87
C ARG A 612 7.62 -5.16 19.52
N ALA A 613 8.83 -4.93 19.04
CA ALA A 613 9.65 -3.81 19.49
C ALA A 613 8.99 -2.46 19.16
N GLU A 614 8.30 -2.38 18.02
CA GLU A 614 7.56 -1.21 17.57
C GLU A 614 6.45 -0.81 18.55
N ALA A 615 5.70 -1.78 19.07
CA ALA A 615 4.60 -1.51 20.00
C ALA A 615 5.10 -1.01 21.36
N ASN A 616 6.19 -1.60 21.86
CA ASN A 616 6.86 -1.16 23.07
C ASN A 616 7.38 0.28 22.93
N LEU A 617 8.02 0.61 21.80
CA LEU A 617 8.45 1.98 21.49
C LEU A 617 7.26 2.95 21.42
N ASN A 618 6.22 2.60 20.68
CA ASN A 618 5.01 3.41 20.54
C ASN A 618 4.34 3.70 21.89
N LEU A 619 4.30 2.71 22.78
CA LEU A 619 3.77 2.84 24.13
C LEU A 619 4.68 3.71 25.01
N ALA A 620 6.00 3.55 24.91
CA ALA A 620 6.97 4.39 25.59
C ALA A 620 6.81 5.86 25.18
N MET A 621 6.65 6.13 23.87
CA MET A 621 6.41 7.48 23.35
C MET A 621 5.08 8.06 23.85
N LEU A 622 4.01 7.25 23.88
CA LEU A 622 2.73 7.66 24.46
C LEU A 622 2.86 8.03 25.93
N TYR A 623 3.59 7.21 26.69
CA TYR A 623 3.79 7.40 28.13
C TYR A 623 4.64 8.62 28.44
N GLN A 624 5.72 8.82 27.68
CA GLN A 624 6.53 10.02 27.73
C GLN A 624 5.69 11.27 27.47
N ALA A 625 4.90 11.29 26.39
CA ALA A 625 4.06 12.43 26.03
C ALA A 625 2.85 12.64 26.98
N SER A 626 2.41 11.60 27.70
CA SER A 626 1.33 11.69 28.69
C SER A 626 1.81 11.95 30.12
N GLY A 627 3.13 12.06 30.34
CA GLY A 627 3.73 12.32 31.66
C GLY A 627 3.92 11.07 32.54
N ARG A 628 3.73 9.87 32.00
CA ARG A 628 3.95 8.57 32.67
C ARG A 628 5.42 8.14 32.58
N GLY A 629 6.33 9.02 32.97
CA GLY A 629 7.78 8.86 32.79
C GLY A 629 8.38 7.61 33.44
N SER A 630 7.81 7.13 34.55
CA SER A 630 8.30 5.96 35.30
C SER A 630 8.22 4.64 34.52
N GLU A 631 7.38 4.55 33.49
CA GLU A 631 7.20 3.33 32.69
C GLU A 631 8.00 3.35 31.37
N VAL A 632 8.54 4.51 30.98
CA VAL A 632 9.16 4.72 29.66
C VAL A 632 10.40 3.85 29.45
N GLU A 633 11.33 3.88 30.41
CA GLU A 633 12.60 3.14 30.28
C GLU A 633 12.36 1.62 30.21
N ALA A 634 11.45 1.09 31.02
CA ALA A 634 11.13 -0.33 31.04
C ALA A 634 10.59 -0.82 29.70
N LEU A 635 9.76 -0.01 29.03
CA LEU A 635 9.24 -0.30 27.71
C LEU A 635 10.31 -0.23 26.63
N LEU A 636 11.19 0.78 26.66
CA LEU A 636 12.30 0.90 25.71
C LEU A 636 13.28 -0.27 25.83
N ARG A 637 13.60 -0.70 27.06
CA ARG A 637 14.41 -1.91 27.29
C ARG A 637 13.68 -3.17 26.85
N SER A 638 12.37 -3.25 27.04
CA SER A 638 11.56 -4.36 26.54
C SER A 638 11.57 -4.41 25.01
N ALA A 639 11.51 -3.28 24.33
CA ALA A 639 11.63 -3.21 22.87
C ALA A 639 12.96 -3.83 22.39
N LEU A 640 14.08 -3.47 23.02
CA LEU A 640 15.40 -4.03 22.70
C LEU A 640 15.53 -5.51 23.09
N LYS A 641 14.79 -5.96 24.11
CA LYS A 641 14.68 -7.39 24.43
C LYS A 641 13.90 -8.17 23.35
N ARG A 642 12.87 -7.55 22.74
CA ARG A 642 12.12 -8.17 21.63
C ARG A 642 12.93 -8.22 20.35
N ASP A 643 13.63 -7.13 20.05
CA ASP A 643 14.49 -7.00 18.89
C ASP A 643 15.71 -6.12 19.20
N PRO A 644 16.89 -6.72 19.43
CA PRO A 644 18.13 -5.98 19.66
C PRO A 644 18.54 -5.08 18.49
N ASP A 645 18.13 -5.42 17.26
CA ASP A 645 18.48 -4.70 16.04
C ASP A 645 17.44 -3.61 15.70
N PHE A 646 16.40 -3.43 16.53
CA PHE A 646 15.41 -2.37 16.39
C PHE A 646 15.94 -1.03 16.93
N TYR A 647 16.86 -0.44 16.17
CA TYR A 647 17.56 0.79 16.51
C TYR A 647 16.67 2.00 16.89
N PRO A 648 15.44 2.20 16.37
CA PRO A 648 14.58 3.29 16.84
C PRO A 648 14.33 3.27 18.36
N ALA A 649 14.19 2.08 18.97
CA ALA A 649 14.06 1.97 20.42
C ALA A 649 15.36 2.31 21.15
N LEU A 650 16.51 1.90 20.58
CA LEU A 650 17.84 2.21 21.13
C LEU A 650 18.08 3.72 21.15
N VAL A 651 17.81 4.40 20.03
CA VAL A 651 17.94 5.85 19.90
C VAL A 651 17.06 6.56 20.91
N THR A 652 15.81 6.12 21.05
CA THR A 652 14.87 6.71 22.01
C THR A 652 15.33 6.49 23.45
N LEU A 653 15.90 5.31 23.76
CA LEU A 653 16.47 5.02 25.08
C LEU A 653 17.68 5.89 25.40
N VAL A 654 18.60 6.07 24.44
CA VAL A 654 19.75 6.96 24.56
C VAL A 654 19.29 8.39 24.86
N GLN A 655 18.34 8.91 24.08
CA GLN A 655 17.78 10.26 24.29
C GLN A 655 17.08 10.39 25.65
N TRP A 656 16.33 9.36 26.06
CA TRP A 656 15.68 9.32 27.36
C TRP A 656 16.70 9.35 28.51
N LEU A 657 17.76 8.55 28.44
CA LEU A 657 18.82 8.51 29.45
C LEU A 657 19.58 9.84 29.53
N GLU A 658 19.91 10.44 28.39
CA GLU A 658 20.54 11.77 28.32
C GLU A 658 19.68 12.84 29.02
N ALA A 659 18.38 12.88 28.69
CA ALA A 659 17.43 13.83 29.28
C ALA A 659 17.26 13.66 30.81
N ASN A 660 17.55 12.46 31.34
CA ASN A 660 17.47 12.13 32.77
C ASN A 660 18.86 12.12 33.45
N GLY A 661 19.86 12.79 32.88
CA GLY A 661 21.19 12.96 33.49
C GLY A 661 22.08 11.71 33.49
N ARG A 662 21.67 10.63 32.81
CA ARG A 662 22.40 9.36 32.69
C ARG A 662 23.20 9.27 31.39
N GLY A 663 23.87 10.37 31.01
CA GLY A 663 24.59 10.48 29.74
C GLY A 663 25.72 9.46 29.54
N GLN A 664 26.41 9.05 30.61
CA GLN A 664 27.47 8.02 30.52
C GLN A 664 26.91 6.65 30.11
N GLU A 665 25.75 6.28 30.64
CA GLU A 665 25.09 5.03 30.27
C GLU A 665 24.56 5.08 28.83
N ALA A 666 23.99 6.22 28.44
CA ALA A 666 23.52 6.45 27.08
C ALA A 666 24.68 6.31 26.06
N GLN A 667 25.83 6.91 26.37
CA GLN A 667 27.04 6.79 25.54
C GLN A 667 27.52 5.35 25.45
N LYS A 668 27.65 4.65 26.58
CA LYS A 668 28.09 3.25 26.61
C LYS A 668 27.16 2.36 25.76
N LEU A 669 25.85 2.51 25.94
CA LEU A 669 24.84 1.75 25.21
C LEU A 669 24.95 1.95 23.69
N LEU A 670 25.18 3.20 23.26
CA LEU A 670 25.37 3.52 21.84
C LEU A 670 26.70 2.99 21.30
N GLU A 671 27.78 3.05 22.08
CA GLU A 671 29.11 2.52 21.71
C GLU A 671 29.11 0.99 21.58
N ASP A 672 28.47 0.30 22.51
CA ASP A 672 28.33 -1.17 22.49
C ASP A 672 27.58 -1.62 21.22
N SER A 673 26.47 -0.96 20.88
CA SER A 673 25.71 -1.27 19.66
C SER A 673 26.48 -0.92 18.38
N LEU A 674 27.21 0.20 18.34
CA LEU A 674 28.06 0.55 17.19
C LEU A 674 29.28 -0.36 17.02
N LYS A 675 29.74 -1.02 18.08
CA LYS A 675 30.81 -2.03 18.00
C LYS A 675 30.32 -3.27 17.25
N GLU A 676 29.07 -3.66 17.45
CA GLU A 676 28.44 -4.79 16.76
C GLU A 676 27.96 -4.42 15.36
N HIS A 677 27.46 -3.19 15.19
CA HIS A 677 26.87 -2.69 13.96
C HIS A 677 27.49 -1.34 13.53
N PRO A 678 28.78 -1.33 13.13
CA PRO A 678 29.47 -0.08 12.78
C PRO A 678 28.89 0.62 11.55
N ASP A 679 28.17 -0.11 10.70
CA ASP A 679 27.55 0.40 9.48
C ASP A 679 26.03 0.67 9.64
N ALA A 680 25.50 0.68 10.86
CA ALA A 680 24.13 1.12 11.11
C ALA A 680 24.01 2.66 11.02
N ALA A 681 23.47 3.16 9.91
CA ALA A 681 23.40 4.60 9.62
C ALA A 681 22.67 5.41 10.71
N LEU A 682 21.55 4.88 11.23
CA LEU A 682 20.78 5.53 12.30
C LEU A 682 21.59 5.67 13.60
N LEU A 683 22.44 4.69 13.93
CA LEU A 683 23.30 4.76 15.12
C LEU A 683 24.44 5.76 14.94
N GLN A 684 25.05 5.78 13.75
CA GLN A 684 26.05 6.79 13.39
C GLN A 684 25.45 8.20 13.47
N HIS A 685 24.25 8.39 12.93
CA HIS A 685 23.52 9.65 13.02
C HIS A 685 23.28 10.06 14.48
N THR A 686 22.81 9.12 15.29
CA THR A 686 22.54 9.34 16.73
C THR A 686 23.79 9.70 17.51
N LYS A 687 24.93 9.06 17.21
CA LYS A 687 26.23 9.40 17.81
C LYS A 687 26.64 10.82 17.47
N GLY A 688 26.49 11.22 16.21
CA GLY A 688 26.72 12.60 15.78
C GLY A 688 25.87 13.61 16.56
N LEU A 689 24.56 13.37 16.66
CA LEU A 689 23.67 14.25 17.41
C LEU A 689 23.95 14.28 18.92
N SER A 690 24.31 13.15 19.53
CA SER A 690 24.70 13.06 20.94
C SER A 690 25.97 13.89 21.21
N LEU A 691 26.98 13.78 20.34
CA LEU A 691 28.22 14.58 20.44
C LEU A 691 27.94 16.09 20.31
N ILE A 692 27.03 16.50 19.42
CA ILE A 692 26.61 17.91 19.32
C ILE A 692 25.97 18.38 20.63
N ARG A 693 25.02 17.62 21.20
CA ARG A 693 24.39 17.95 22.49
C ARG A 693 25.40 18.04 23.64
N ALA A 694 26.47 17.25 23.58
CA ALA A 694 27.57 17.27 24.54
C ALA A 694 28.60 18.40 24.29
N GLY A 695 28.37 19.30 23.32
CA GLY A 695 29.28 20.40 22.98
C GLY A 695 30.53 19.97 22.19
N LYS A 696 30.58 18.73 21.70
CA LYS A 696 31.71 18.13 20.97
C LYS A 696 31.49 18.15 19.46
N ALA A 697 31.16 19.32 18.92
CA ALA A 697 30.81 19.47 17.50
C ALA A 697 31.90 18.98 16.53
N GLY A 698 33.19 19.16 16.88
CA GLY A 698 34.30 18.67 16.07
C GLY A 698 34.34 17.14 15.92
N GLU A 699 33.99 16.40 16.98
CA GLU A 699 33.93 14.93 16.96
C GLU A 699 32.69 14.41 16.23
N ALA A 700 31.60 15.19 16.18
CA ALA A 700 30.34 14.81 15.55
C ALA A 700 30.42 14.67 14.01
N MET A 701 31.40 15.30 13.36
CA MET A 701 31.50 15.34 11.90
C MET A 701 31.70 13.96 11.26
N SER A 702 32.60 13.15 11.84
CA SER A 702 32.89 11.81 11.33
C SER A 702 31.65 10.89 11.33
N PRO A 703 30.92 10.71 12.45
CA PRO A 703 29.73 9.86 12.46
C PRO A 703 28.58 10.41 11.61
N LEU A 704 28.35 11.73 11.56
CA LEU A 704 27.33 12.31 10.66
C LEU A 704 27.64 12.06 9.19
N LYS A 705 28.90 12.22 8.79
CA LYS A 705 29.35 11.92 7.42
C LYS A 705 29.15 10.44 7.09
N LYS A 706 29.52 9.54 8.01
CA LYS A 706 29.32 8.10 7.85
C LYS A 706 27.84 7.74 7.71
N ALA A 707 26.95 8.33 8.50
CA ALA A 707 25.50 8.11 8.38
C ALA A 707 24.96 8.51 6.99
N ALA A 708 25.30 9.71 6.51
CA ALA A 708 24.89 10.18 5.19
C ALA A 708 25.51 9.36 4.03
N GLN A 709 26.70 8.77 4.24
CA GLN A 709 27.33 7.86 3.26
C GLN A 709 26.67 6.48 3.23
N LEU A 710 26.26 5.95 4.38
CA LEU A 710 25.61 4.65 4.50
C LEU A 710 24.19 4.67 3.92
N GLU A 711 23.45 5.77 4.12
CA GLU A 711 22.11 5.97 3.55
C GLU A 711 22.04 7.30 2.78
N PRO A 712 22.60 7.38 1.56
CA PRO A 712 22.60 8.62 0.77
C PRO A 712 21.20 9.06 0.32
N GLN A 713 20.22 8.14 0.35
CA GLN A 713 18.82 8.43 0.06
C GLN A 713 18.04 8.93 1.29
N ASN A 714 18.65 8.96 2.48
CA ASN A 714 18.02 9.49 3.67
C ASN A 714 18.27 11.00 3.76
N ALA A 715 17.30 11.78 3.32
CA ALA A 715 17.42 13.24 3.30
C ALA A 715 17.68 13.85 4.68
N GLN A 716 17.19 13.24 5.76
CA GLN A 716 17.42 13.77 7.10
C GLN A 716 18.92 13.73 7.44
N TYR A 717 19.61 12.65 7.09
CA TYR A 717 21.04 12.51 7.38
C TYR A 717 21.87 13.50 6.55
N GLY A 718 21.57 13.64 5.26
CA GLY A 718 22.21 14.64 4.41
C GLY A 718 21.96 16.08 4.88
N TYR A 719 20.73 16.39 5.27
CA TYR A 719 20.36 17.72 5.76
C TYR A 719 21.07 18.06 7.08
N VAL A 720 21.06 17.14 8.06
CA VAL A 720 21.76 17.36 9.34
C VAL A 720 23.26 17.48 9.14
N LEU A 721 23.87 16.68 8.26
CA LEU A 721 25.28 16.85 7.90
C LEU A 721 25.56 18.24 7.33
N ALA A 722 24.71 18.72 6.42
CA ALA A 722 24.85 20.05 5.83
C ALA A 722 24.74 21.17 6.89
N VAL A 723 23.75 21.10 7.77
CA VAL A 723 23.59 22.07 8.88
C VAL A 723 24.82 22.07 9.77
N ALA A 724 25.33 20.89 10.15
CA ALA A 724 26.48 20.80 11.02
C ALA A 724 27.79 21.29 10.36
N LEU A 725 27.95 21.09 9.05
CA LEU A 725 29.05 21.68 8.25
C LEU A 725 28.94 23.21 8.22
N HIS A 726 27.73 23.74 8.00
CA HIS A 726 27.47 25.17 7.98
C HIS A 726 27.79 25.82 9.33
N GLU A 727 27.32 25.27 10.45
CA GLU A 727 27.61 25.75 11.81
C GLU A 727 29.11 25.66 12.16
N SER A 728 29.84 24.73 11.53
CA SER A 728 31.30 24.60 11.68
C SER A 728 32.10 25.55 10.76
N GLY A 729 31.44 26.47 10.04
CA GLY A 729 32.06 27.43 9.12
C GLY A 729 32.43 26.86 7.75
N LYS A 730 32.09 25.60 7.46
CA LYS A 730 32.37 24.92 6.18
C LYS A 730 31.22 25.08 5.19
N VAL A 731 30.89 26.33 4.89
CA VAL A 731 29.68 26.70 4.12
C VAL A 731 29.68 26.09 2.72
N ASP A 732 30.81 26.09 2.00
CA ASP A 732 30.88 25.51 0.65
C ASP A 732 30.62 24.00 0.66
N GLU A 733 31.17 23.26 1.62
CA GLU A 733 30.90 21.82 1.79
C GLU A 733 29.42 21.57 2.12
N ALA A 734 28.81 22.41 2.96
CA ALA A 734 27.40 22.32 3.32
C ALA A 734 26.48 22.50 2.10
N CYS A 735 26.77 23.51 1.26
CA CYS A 735 26.04 23.75 0.02
C CYS A 735 26.13 22.56 -0.95
N VAL A 736 27.32 21.96 -1.12
CA VAL A 736 27.50 20.76 -1.98
C VAL A 736 26.64 19.58 -1.49
N VAL A 737 26.55 19.38 -0.17
CA VAL A 737 25.70 18.33 0.40
C VAL A 737 24.22 18.59 0.09
N LEU A 738 23.74 19.83 0.24
CA LEU A 738 22.34 20.17 -0.09
C LEU A 738 22.05 20.11 -1.60
N GLU A 739 23.00 20.46 -2.46
CA GLU A 739 22.87 20.27 -3.91
C GLU A 739 22.70 18.79 -4.28
N GLY A 740 23.53 17.93 -3.70
CA GLY A 740 23.42 16.48 -3.87
C GLY A 740 22.08 15.94 -3.37
N LEU A 741 21.63 16.40 -2.21
CA LEU A 741 20.34 16.04 -1.63
C LEU A 741 19.19 16.48 -2.55
N LEU A 742 19.18 17.71 -3.05
CA LEU A 742 18.13 18.21 -3.95
C LEU A 742 18.15 17.53 -5.33
N LYS A 743 19.30 17.00 -5.76
CA LYS A 743 19.37 16.16 -6.96
C LYS A 743 18.67 14.81 -6.75
N ALA A 744 18.84 14.19 -5.58
CA ALA A 744 18.20 12.93 -5.24
C ALA A 744 16.72 13.10 -4.84
N GLN A 745 16.40 14.19 -4.16
CA GLN A 745 15.06 14.51 -3.66
C GLN A 745 14.68 15.95 -4.01
N PRO A 746 14.27 16.20 -5.25
CA PRO A 746 13.92 17.56 -5.69
C PRO A 746 12.75 18.17 -4.91
N ALA A 747 11.88 17.38 -4.28
CA ALA A 747 10.79 17.90 -3.48
C ALA A 747 11.20 18.31 -2.03
N ASN A 748 12.47 18.15 -1.63
CA ASN A 748 12.88 18.45 -0.26
C ASN A 748 12.88 19.97 0.03
N ARG A 749 11.85 20.43 0.74
CA ARG A 749 11.62 21.84 1.04
C ARG A 749 12.67 22.45 1.98
N ASN A 750 13.06 21.73 3.04
CA ASN A 750 14.02 22.24 4.03
C ASN A 750 15.41 22.44 3.44
N ALA A 751 15.89 21.46 2.67
CA ALA A 751 17.16 21.57 1.96
C ALA A 751 17.16 22.74 0.96
N ARG A 752 16.05 22.95 0.24
CA ARG A 752 15.92 24.07 -0.69
C ARG A 752 15.97 25.42 0.01
N LEU A 753 15.22 25.57 1.10
CA LEU A 753 15.20 26.80 1.91
C LEU A 753 16.59 27.14 2.41
N SER A 754 17.25 26.19 3.07
CA SER A 754 18.60 26.39 3.61
C SER A 754 19.60 26.72 2.50
N LEU A 755 19.57 26.02 1.36
CA LEU A 755 20.50 26.28 0.26
C LEU A 755 20.31 27.66 -0.38
N ILE A 756 19.05 28.12 -0.56
CA ILE A 756 18.77 29.46 -1.06
C ILE A 756 19.33 30.51 -0.08
N GLN A 757 19.03 30.36 1.21
CA GLN A 757 19.48 31.29 2.23
C GLN A 757 21.02 31.37 2.26
N TRP A 758 21.69 30.22 2.29
CA TRP A 758 23.16 30.18 2.36
C TRP A 758 23.83 30.74 1.10
N TYR A 759 23.22 30.58 -0.08
CA TYR A 759 23.71 31.23 -1.29
C TYR A 759 23.53 32.75 -1.28
N LEU A 760 22.46 33.26 -0.69
CA LEU A 760 22.31 34.70 -0.51
C LEU A 760 23.35 35.24 0.49
N ASP A 761 23.53 34.56 1.62
CA ASP A 761 24.49 34.95 2.67
C ASP A 761 25.94 34.91 2.17
N SER A 762 26.27 33.98 1.26
CA SER A 762 27.61 33.87 0.67
C SER A 762 27.81 34.70 -0.60
N GLY A 763 26.87 35.58 -0.98
CA GLY A 763 26.95 36.39 -2.20
C GLY A 763 26.82 35.64 -3.53
N GLN A 764 26.37 34.37 -3.51
CA GLN A 764 26.12 33.53 -4.69
C GLN A 764 24.70 33.72 -5.24
N GLU A 765 24.28 34.98 -5.40
CA GLU A 765 22.91 35.36 -5.81
C GLU A 765 22.42 34.67 -7.10
N PRO A 766 23.24 34.49 -8.16
CA PRO A 766 22.78 33.79 -9.37
C PRO A 766 22.33 32.35 -9.10
N LYS A 767 22.99 31.63 -8.18
CA LYS A 767 22.60 30.26 -7.82
C LYS A 767 21.30 30.25 -7.01
N ALA A 768 21.15 31.17 -6.08
CA ALA A 768 19.91 31.34 -5.32
C ALA A 768 18.72 31.63 -6.24
N GLN A 769 18.89 32.49 -7.25
CA GLN A 769 17.85 32.83 -8.23
C GLN A 769 17.42 31.62 -9.08
N VAL A 770 18.36 30.77 -9.50
CA VAL A 770 18.03 29.53 -10.23
C VAL A 770 17.15 28.61 -9.38
N LEU A 771 17.50 28.41 -8.11
CA LEU A 771 16.71 27.60 -7.18
C LEU A 771 15.34 28.21 -6.91
N LEU A 772 15.26 29.53 -6.72
CA LEU A 772 14.00 30.24 -6.49
C LEU A 772 13.06 30.13 -7.70
N GLN A 773 13.57 30.31 -8.92
CA GLN A 773 12.79 30.15 -10.14
C GLN A 773 12.31 28.70 -10.33
N GLY A 774 13.17 27.72 -10.06
CA GLY A 774 12.81 26.30 -10.07
C GLY A 774 11.71 25.99 -9.06
N TRP A 775 11.80 26.57 -7.85
CA TRP A 775 10.80 26.40 -6.81
C TRP A 775 9.45 26.99 -7.18
N LYS A 776 9.43 28.23 -7.71
CA LYS A 776 8.20 28.88 -8.20
C LYS A 776 7.50 28.04 -9.26
N LYS A 777 8.26 27.41 -10.17
CA LYS A 777 7.72 26.49 -11.18
C LYS A 777 7.18 25.18 -10.59
N MET A 778 7.73 24.74 -9.45
CA MET A 778 7.33 23.50 -8.78
C MET A 778 6.10 23.69 -7.87
N ASN A 779 6.11 24.74 -7.05
CA ASN A 779 5.08 25.09 -6.08
C ASN A 779 5.00 26.61 -5.89
N MET A 780 4.32 27.31 -6.80
CA MET A 780 4.14 28.77 -6.68
C MET A 780 3.38 29.18 -5.41
N GLY A 781 2.53 28.29 -4.87
CA GLY A 781 1.73 28.52 -3.67
C GLY A 781 2.47 28.30 -2.35
N ASP A 782 3.78 28.02 -2.36
CA ASP A 782 4.55 27.81 -1.15
C ASP A 782 4.56 29.06 -0.26
N PRO A 783 4.21 28.96 1.04
CA PRO A 783 4.22 30.11 1.94
C PRO A 783 5.56 30.83 2.05
N ALA A 784 6.69 30.16 1.78
CA ALA A 784 8.01 30.78 1.82
C ALA A 784 8.38 31.58 0.55
N LEU A 785 7.53 31.56 -0.48
CA LEU A 785 7.71 32.36 -1.70
C LEU A 785 6.92 33.68 -1.68
N LYS A 786 6.06 33.86 -0.66
CA LYS A 786 5.40 35.13 -0.35
C LYS A 786 6.35 35.99 0.48
#